data_AF-A0A1D2JJ11-F1
#
_entry.id   AF-A0A1D2JJ11-F1
#
_cell.length_a   1.000
_cell.length_b   1.000
_cell.length_c   1.000
_cell.angle_alpha   90.00
_cell.angle_beta   90.00
_cell.angle_gamma   90.00
#
_symmetry.space_group_name_H-M   'P 1'
#
loop_
_entity.id
_entity.type
_entity.pdbx_description
1 polymer ?
#
loop_
_entity_poly.entity_id
_entity_poly.type
_entity_poly.pdbx_seq_one_letter_code
_entity_poly.pdbx_strand_id
1 'polypeptide(L)'
;MRFSSSPVEPATANIPSLFSSSVFLALSILLSTAHAIHLTPVVQPDLDLKPLGRVALTGSFDAISLYQFEEQRPNNHLPNGTRSQSLLTALPNGALATLASADADILSLCPLMAENGTITDVVVGGNFTSLGGVESQGIALFNMNSNHVTPISNLSGKVLALLCDNESGIVYVGGDFKTPESSNAVIWSPSSGFSSLPFAGFNGAVSSITKTRENHIVFGGSFDGLGNATTPALKDQQVINLDTSRISAGSSTTNTDYSNPRNIICKQFGEGNAGNPWLLTDNSPGYWRADMKFGYQPTKLRLYNTHLDGRGTKTFHFTAVPDNGILNMTYTDPATGDIKACDSQCPLSDDPSEKYRDFTFVNQVGVSGFQLDISEWYGQGAGLDGLELFQDDIYTYAVDDFNEPKCARIPFGSSSSATGSWQVTPSRHRTSDYLIAQVASTDQTPTSVTFMPDIKQSGNYSVTVFTPGCLQDNTCDTRGMVDVTWSVSSNSDRQEQTVIYQTNNFDKYDQIFLGFVDVSSSNFRPTVKLTTKAGQQNIHVVASRVRFELISSTGGLNGLYEFDPEVKETSVDFSKSAINRAGMDLDPGASVTSLAFGKDILFIAGNFSSSSFSNIMSITDGKTVSLPDGGLNSQVNSVLLLEDSLFVGGNFSSTLRGTSESGKSLSNVAAYSLSKKAWGPLGAGVDGRVESVVYFSLNLTDNKPEPAVAFSGNFSHILPFDKYPLQIALGFAIWVPSRQNWLQNLDVSQSAFIGELTTSLMVKNVTTLFAGSLMSGGLLTRGAVALTDNKGLGLQPLPVNIQSIEASSSLQKPLAALQDVPIVTTGLFYNRSGRNLTILAGHFSAKGENDATVNNLLFMDGSRNNSITGTGSGIDTASTFLTMGFQGDSLFAGGIVTGSVSGSNISGLVAYDLQRMEYQARQPAALEGDGNVVVSSIAPRPESTDVYVGGQFESVGGLPCPAVCNYQPASNQWTRVGNGIQGNVSVLKWANKDKLIVAGNFTVANNQTTLATFDATTRAWSSIDGATGVIPGPVTALGLAREDGSRFWVAGKSSDGSPFLVFYDGSKFLVSGSLFEKQSTIYGIQVLGVRKNHLETTTLDKDQVLFISGKLEIPVFGSASGALYNGTTLTPFVLSTKGDGQPGIVTELFSENRNTFRGGRRPHSRGIVILVSFCIALGCVFLIVLIGIILNRIQRRRQGYVVVPRGTDRRPDLQRIPPEHLLDSLRRRTSGVPVI
;
A
#
# COMPACT_ATOMS: atom_id res chain seq x y z
N MET A 1 4.46 72.69 23.61
CA MET A 1 3.92 73.91 22.97
C MET A 1 3.34 73.48 21.62
N ARG A 2 2.05 73.72 21.30
CA ARG A 2 1.47 74.97 20.74
C ARG A 2 2.24 75.45 19.49
N PHE A 3 1.65 75.72 18.32
CA PHE A 3 0.26 75.61 17.82
C PHE A 3 0.25 75.84 16.28
N SER A 4 -0.89 75.54 15.60
CA SER A 4 -1.44 76.24 14.39
C SER A 4 -0.68 76.15 13.03
N SER A 5 -1.31 76.27 11.84
CA SER A 5 -2.71 76.54 11.42
C SER A 5 -2.96 76.24 9.93
N SER A 6 -4.19 75.84 9.57
CA SER A 6 -4.79 76.00 8.22
C SER A 6 -5.39 77.42 8.05
N PRO A 7 -5.81 77.88 6.85
CA PRO A 7 -7.11 77.54 6.20
C PRO A 7 -6.96 77.35 4.66
N VAL A 8 -7.94 77.38 3.72
CA VAL A 8 -9.36 77.81 3.66
C VAL A 8 -10.19 76.88 2.74
N GLU A 9 -11.51 76.96 2.88
CA GLU A 9 -12.66 76.42 2.11
C GLU A 9 -13.03 77.30 0.86
N PRO A 10 -14.16 77.15 0.08
CA PRO A 10 -15.45 76.50 0.42
C PRO A 10 -16.31 75.79 -0.69
N ALA A 11 -17.37 75.09 -0.20
CA ALA A 11 -18.76 75.01 -0.74
C ALA A 11 -19.06 74.40 -2.14
N THR A 12 -20.19 73.71 -2.40
CA THR A 12 -21.27 73.09 -1.58
C THR A 12 -22.18 72.25 -2.50
N ALA A 13 -22.68 71.07 -2.05
CA ALA A 13 -24.06 70.58 -2.30
C ALA A 13 -24.33 69.25 -1.55
N ASN A 14 -25.33 69.22 -0.67
CA ASN A 14 -25.78 68.03 0.06
C ASN A 14 -27.07 67.45 -0.53
N ILE A 15 -27.17 66.12 -0.72
CA ILE A 15 -28.40 65.31 -0.57
C ILE A 15 -27.98 63.95 0.08
N PRO A 16 -28.73 63.36 1.03
CA PRO A 16 -28.10 62.54 2.08
C PRO A 16 -28.32 61.02 2.00
N SER A 17 -27.57 60.33 2.88
CA SER A 17 -27.94 59.16 3.69
C SER A 17 -27.39 57.76 3.30
N LEU A 18 -27.05 57.00 4.35
CA LEU A 18 -26.84 55.54 4.42
C LEU A 18 -25.48 54.93 4.00
N PHE A 19 -24.33 55.52 4.36
CA PHE A 19 -23.08 54.75 4.56
C PHE A 19 -22.13 55.41 5.57
N SER A 20 -21.97 54.81 6.77
CA SER A 20 -20.91 55.19 7.73
C SER A 20 -20.66 54.15 8.83
N SER A 21 -19.86 53.12 8.53
CA SER A 21 -18.96 52.40 9.47
C SER A 21 -18.13 51.37 8.69
N SER A 22 -17.19 51.83 7.86
CA SER A 22 -16.45 50.94 6.94
C SER A 22 -14.99 51.34 6.68
N VAL A 23 -14.31 51.96 7.67
CA VAL A 23 -12.85 52.21 7.61
C VAL A 23 -12.22 52.07 9.00
N PHE A 24 -12.25 50.87 9.58
CA PHE A 24 -11.36 50.51 10.72
C PHE A 24 -11.13 48.99 10.90
N LEU A 25 -11.30 48.21 9.82
CA LEU A 25 -11.20 46.75 9.87
C LEU A 25 -10.57 46.20 8.57
N ALA A 26 -9.33 46.64 8.31
CA ALA A 26 -8.59 46.32 7.07
C ALA A 26 -7.11 45.95 7.33
N LEU A 27 -6.75 45.55 8.56
CA LEU A 27 -5.38 45.18 8.92
C LEU A 27 -5.31 44.01 9.93
N SER A 28 -6.16 43.00 9.76
CA SER A 28 -6.16 41.80 10.62
C SER A 28 -6.77 40.54 9.96
N ILE A 29 -6.63 40.39 8.63
CA ILE A 29 -6.87 39.10 7.94
C ILE A 29 -5.72 38.83 6.97
N LEU A 30 -4.52 38.66 7.51
CA LEU A 30 -3.55 37.76 6.91
C LEU A 30 -4.01 36.34 7.26
N LEU A 31 -4.87 35.78 6.41
CA LEU A 31 -5.12 34.34 6.39
C LEU A 31 -3.78 33.66 6.16
N SER A 32 -3.28 32.92 7.14
CA SER A 32 -2.16 32.02 6.94
C SER A 32 -2.60 31.00 5.89
N THR A 33 -2.00 31.07 4.70
CA THR A 33 -2.18 30.05 3.68
C THR A 33 -1.58 28.76 4.21
N ALA A 34 -2.42 27.90 4.78
CA ALA A 34 -2.04 26.56 5.16
C ALA A 34 -1.56 25.84 3.90
N HIS A 35 -0.28 25.49 3.87
CA HIS A 35 0.30 24.71 2.79
C HIS A 35 -0.18 23.28 2.99
N ALA A 36 -1.20 22.90 2.24
CA ALA A 36 -1.74 21.55 2.20
C ALA A 36 -1.10 20.79 1.04
N ILE A 37 -0.90 19.48 1.22
CA ILE A 37 -0.50 18.56 0.14
C ILE A 37 -1.51 18.74 -1.01
N HIS A 38 -1.00 18.90 -2.23
CA HIS A 38 -1.85 19.12 -3.40
C HIS A 38 -2.50 17.80 -3.84
N LEU A 39 -3.73 17.57 -3.38
CA LEU A 39 -4.54 16.40 -3.74
C LEU A 39 -5.42 16.70 -4.95
N THR A 40 -5.51 15.75 -5.88
CA THR A 40 -6.12 15.96 -7.19
C THR A 40 -7.49 15.27 -7.27
N PRO A 41 -8.61 16.00 -7.07
CA PRO A 41 -9.94 15.39 -7.08
C PRO A 41 -10.34 14.97 -8.50
N VAL A 42 -10.75 13.72 -8.63
CA VAL A 42 -11.27 13.13 -9.88
C VAL A 42 -12.67 13.67 -10.12
N VAL A 43 -12.88 14.30 -11.28
CA VAL A 43 -14.20 14.78 -11.69
C VAL A 43 -15.09 13.60 -12.11
N GLN A 44 -15.77 12.99 -11.14
CA GLN A 44 -16.78 11.98 -11.42
C GLN A 44 -18.02 12.58 -12.11
N PRO A 45 -18.71 11.84 -13.00
CA PRO A 45 -20.02 12.24 -13.51
C PRO A 45 -21.05 12.37 -12.38
N ASP A 46 -21.82 13.47 -12.37
CA ASP A 46 -22.91 13.71 -11.42
C ASP A 46 -24.10 12.81 -11.75
N LEU A 47 -24.10 11.59 -11.21
CA LEU A 47 -25.12 10.56 -11.45
C LEU A 47 -26.48 10.99 -10.89
N ASP A 48 -27.56 10.76 -11.65
CA ASP A 48 -28.93 10.89 -11.14
C ASP A 48 -29.47 9.52 -10.72
N LEU A 49 -29.31 9.19 -9.43
CA LEU A 49 -29.82 7.92 -8.88
C LEU A 49 -31.31 8.00 -8.51
N LYS A 50 -31.89 9.20 -8.44
CA LYS A 50 -33.26 9.41 -7.96
C LYS A 50 -34.35 8.63 -8.73
N PRO A 51 -34.29 8.49 -10.07
CA PRO A 51 -35.25 7.67 -10.81
C PRO A 51 -35.18 6.17 -10.50
N LEU A 52 -34.03 5.69 -10.01
CA LEU A 52 -33.77 4.28 -9.72
C LEU A 52 -34.26 3.85 -8.32
N GLY A 53 -34.62 4.80 -7.45
CA GLY A 53 -34.99 4.51 -6.06
C GLY A 53 -33.76 4.13 -5.24
N ARG A 54 -33.83 3.06 -4.45
CA ARG A 54 -32.64 2.47 -3.83
C ARG A 54 -31.75 1.83 -4.89
N VAL A 55 -30.44 1.95 -4.70
CA VAL A 55 -29.39 1.37 -5.56
C VAL A 55 -28.36 0.69 -4.66
N ALA A 56 -27.89 -0.49 -5.07
CA ALA A 56 -26.81 -1.20 -4.38
C ALA A 56 -25.94 -1.97 -5.38
N LEU A 57 -24.72 -2.28 -4.94
CA LEU A 57 -23.72 -3.07 -5.66
C LEU A 57 -23.54 -4.42 -4.95
N THR A 58 -23.36 -5.50 -5.70
CA THR A 58 -23.00 -6.84 -5.17
C THR A 58 -21.66 -7.32 -5.72
N GLY A 59 -21.04 -8.32 -5.08
CA GLY A 59 -19.90 -9.04 -5.64
C GLY A 59 -19.08 -9.87 -4.65
N SER A 60 -17.77 -9.88 -4.86
CA SER A 60 -16.76 -10.56 -4.03
C SER A 60 -15.67 -9.56 -3.64
N PHE A 61 -15.88 -8.93 -2.49
CA PHE A 61 -14.98 -7.96 -1.87
C PHE A 61 -15.20 -7.95 -0.36
N ASP A 62 -14.17 -7.55 0.39
CA ASP A 62 -14.18 -7.33 1.85
C ASP A 62 -14.20 -5.83 2.20
N ALA A 63 -13.71 -4.98 1.30
CA ALA A 63 -13.81 -3.53 1.38
C ALA A 63 -14.00 -2.90 0.00
N ILE A 64 -14.62 -1.71 -0.04
CA ILE A 64 -15.02 -1.04 -1.27
C ILE A 64 -14.98 0.50 -1.14
N SER A 65 -14.50 1.19 -2.17
CA SER A 65 -14.42 2.65 -2.23
C SER A 65 -14.81 3.20 -3.60
N LEU A 66 -15.14 4.49 -3.63
CA LEU A 66 -15.26 5.27 -4.85
C LEU A 66 -13.90 5.88 -5.22
N TYR A 67 -13.58 5.92 -6.51
CA TYR A 67 -12.36 6.57 -7.03
C TYR A 67 -12.58 8.08 -7.17
N GLN A 68 -12.22 8.84 -6.13
CA GLN A 68 -12.50 10.26 -5.97
C GLN A 68 -11.26 11.17 -6.04
N PHE A 69 -10.05 10.61 -5.88
CA PHE A 69 -8.77 11.32 -5.96
C PHE A 69 -7.79 10.49 -6.81
N GLU A 70 -6.96 11.15 -7.61
CA GLU A 70 -6.01 10.46 -8.52
C GLU A 70 -4.99 9.64 -7.73
N GLU A 71 -4.67 10.08 -6.51
CA GLU A 71 -3.76 9.43 -5.59
C GLU A 71 -4.33 8.15 -4.94
N GLN A 72 -5.60 7.78 -5.20
CA GLN A 72 -6.17 6.46 -4.87
C GLN A 72 -5.84 5.37 -5.90
N ARG A 73 -5.07 5.68 -6.95
CA ARG A 73 -4.68 4.69 -7.96
C ARG A 73 -3.97 3.51 -7.30
N PRO A 74 -4.36 2.25 -7.59
CA PRO A 74 -3.67 1.09 -7.03
C PRO A 74 -2.21 1.09 -7.47
N ASN A 75 -1.28 1.25 -6.53
CA ASN A 75 0.09 0.84 -6.75
C ASN A 75 0.08 -0.69 -6.79
N ASN A 76 0.03 -1.25 -8.00
CA ASN A 76 0.38 -2.64 -8.25
C ASN A 76 1.82 -2.84 -7.75
N HIS A 77 2.03 -3.27 -6.50
CA HIS A 77 3.22 -3.93 -5.95
C HIS A 77 2.96 -4.26 -4.46
N LEU A 78 2.20 -5.32 -4.21
CA LEU A 78 2.56 -6.25 -3.14
C LEU A 78 3.17 -7.48 -3.82
N PRO A 79 4.49 -7.51 -4.09
CA PRO A 79 5.14 -8.78 -4.33
C PRO A 79 5.08 -9.62 -3.06
N ASN A 80 5.14 -10.95 -3.17
CA ASN A 80 5.02 -11.89 -2.04
C ASN A 80 6.30 -11.90 -1.17
N GLY A 81 6.58 -10.75 -0.56
CA GLY A 81 7.88 -10.28 -0.11
C GLY A 81 8.20 -8.97 -0.86
N THR A 82 8.54 -7.84 -0.24
CA THR A 82 8.94 -7.57 1.15
C THR A 82 8.71 -6.09 1.49
N ARG A 83 8.41 -5.75 2.76
CA ARG A 83 8.64 -4.46 3.49
C ARG A 83 8.94 -3.13 2.75
N SER A 84 8.44 -2.89 1.54
CA SER A 84 8.53 -1.59 0.87
C SER A 84 7.57 -0.63 1.57
N GLN A 85 8.09 0.18 2.48
CA GLN A 85 7.27 1.19 3.15
C GLN A 85 7.08 2.40 2.24
N SER A 86 6.09 3.23 2.56
CA SER A 86 5.81 4.46 1.84
C SER A 86 5.55 5.59 2.82
N LEU A 87 5.82 6.82 2.36
CA LEU A 87 5.23 8.02 2.91
C LEU A 87 3.78 8.09 2.45
N LEU A 88 2.86 8.21 3.40
CA LEU A 88 1.42 8.15 3.17
C LEU A 88 0.75 9.41 3.74
N THR A 89 -0.34 9.85 3.11
CA THR A 89 -1.23 10.88 3.68
C THR A 89 -2.69 10.43 3.66
N ALA A 90 -3.48 10.92 4.60
CA ALA A 90 -4.93 10.75 4.58
C ALA A 90 -5.57 11.71 3.57
N LEU A 91 -6.41 11.16 2.70
CA LEU A 91 -7.27 11.88 1.77
C LEU A 91 -8.54 12.36 2.49
N PRO A 92 -9.24 13.40 1.99
CA PRO A 92 -10.47 13.92 2.59
C PRO A 92 -11.60 12.90 2.76
N ASN A 93 -11.60 11.81 1.99
CA ASN A 93 -12.56 10.70 2.09
C ASN A 93 -12.12 9.58 3.06
N GLY A 94 -10.99 9.74 3.76
CA GLY A 94 -10.45 8.78 4.71
C GLY A 94 -9.58 7.68 4.10
N ALA A 95 -9.45 7.62 2.76
CA ALA A 95 -8.50 6.74 2.11
C ALA A 95 -7.05 7.22 2.32
N LEU A 96 -6.08 6.34 2.13
CA LEU A 96 -4.65 6.65 2.20
C LEU A 96 -4.07 6.75 0.78
N ALA A 97 -3.25 7.79 0.57
CA ALA A 97 -2.52 8.03 -0.67
C ALA A 97 -1.02 7.84 -0.44
N THR A 98 -0.34 7.18 -1.37
CA THR A 98 1.13 7.05 -1.39
C THR A 98 1.74 8.31 -2.02
N LEU A 99 2.67 8.94 -1.31
CA LEU A 99 3.40 10.13 -1.78
C LEU A 99 4.78 9.76 -2.36
N ALA A 100 5.51 8.87 -1.69
CA ALA A 100 6.78 8.32 -2.14
C ALA A 100 7.00 6.94 -1.50
N SER A 101 7.49 5.97 -2.26
CA SER A 101 7.80 4.63 -1.77
C SER A 101 9.30 4.46 -1.53
N ALA A 102 9.65 3.73 -0.47
CA ALA A 102 10.99 3.27 -0.15
C ALA A 102 11.13 1.78 -0.46
N ASP A 103 12.36 1.34 -0.73
CA ASP A 103 12.68 -0.08 -0.95
C ASP A 103 12.82 -0.90 0.34
N ALA A 104 12.74 -0.26 1.51
CA ALA A 104 12.71 -0.91 2.82
C ALA A 104 11.98 -0.04 3.87
N ASP A 105 12.24 -0.30 5.16
CA ASP A 105 11.57 0.33 6.30
C ASP A 105 11.91 1.83 6.46
N ILE A 106 10.90 2.65 6.73
CA ILE A 106 11.02 4.07 7.13
C ILE A 106 10.74 4.15 8.64
N LEU A 107 11.75 4.50 9.42
CA LEU A 107 11.76 4.35 10.88
C LEU A 107 11.53 5.66 11.62
N SER A 108 11.92 6.80 11.04
CA SER A 108 11.83 8.11 11.68
C SER A 108 11.46 9.22 10.70
N LEU A 109 10.66 10.20 11.15
CA LEU A 109 10.22 11.37 10.38
C LEU A 109 10.43 12.63 11.21
N CYS A 110 10.95 13.68 10.58
CA CYS A 110 11.42 14.86 11.30
C CYS A 110 11.19 16.14 10.47
N PRO A 111 10.37 17.11 10.93
CA PRO A 111 10.03 18.30 10.15
C PRO A 111 11.11 19.37 10.22
N LEU A 112 11.48 19.96 9.08
CA LEU A 112 12.24 21.21 9.01
C LEU A 112 11.29 22.40 8.91
N MET A 113 11.39 23.35 9.86
CA MET A 113 10.54 24.54 9.91
C MET A 113 11.28 25.78 9.38
N ALA A 114 10.61 26.59 8.57
CA ALA A 114 11.02 27.96 8.28
C ALA A 114 10.64 28.92 9.43
N GLU A 115 11.25 30.11 9.47
CA GLU A 115 11.02 31.14 10.51
C GLU A 115 9.54 31.56 10.69
N ASN A 116 8.74 31.46 9.63
CA ASN A 116 7.29 31.72 9.64
C ASN A 116 6.46 30.53 10.20
N GLY A 117 7.12 29.49 10.69
CA GLY A 117 6.52 28.26 11.20
C GLY A 117 5.87 27.38 10.13
N THR A 118 6.22 27.48 8.85
CA THR A 118 5.82 26.49 7.81
C THR A 118 6.87 25.40 7.68
N ILE A 119 6.45 24.15 7.45
CA ILE A 119 7.40 23.08 7.10
C ILE A 119 7.87 23.32 5.68
N THR A 120 9.19 23.31 5.47
CA THR A 120 9.78 23.32 4.11
C THR A 120 9.86 21.89 3.58
N ASP A 121 10.46 21.01 4.38
CA ASP A 121 10.82 19.64 4.03
C ASP A 121 10.73 18.74 5.26
N VAL A 122 10.66 17.43 5.04
CA VAL A 122 10.73 16.41 6.09
C VAL A 122 12.00 15.59 5.89
N VAL A 123 12.82 15.48 6.93
CA VAL A 123 13.91 14.50 6.97
C VAL A 123 13.30 13.13 7.26
N VAL A 124 13.60 12.17 6.39
CA VAL A 124 13.09 10.80 6.42
C VAL A 124 14.26 9.88 6.72
N GLY A 125 14.19 9.12 7.81
CA GLY A 125 15.22 8.17 8.24
C GLY A 125 14.70 6.74 8.24
N GLY A 126 15.53 5.77 7.88
CA GLY A 126 15.16 4.36 7.85
C GLY A 126 16.31 3.41 7.47
N ASN A 127 15.94 2.23 6.94
CA ASN A 127 16.87 1.21 6.42
C ASN A 127 16.77 1.07 4.87
N PHE A 128 16.22 2.08 4.21
CA PHE A 128 16.05 2.12 2.76
C PHE A 128 17.35 2.53 2.05
N THR A 129 17.52 2.08 0.81
CA THR A 129 18.58 2.53 -0.10
C THR A 129 18.05 3.42 -1.22
N SER A 130 16.73 3.50 -1.37
CA SER A 130 16.02 4.36 -2.31
C SER A 130 14.74 4.91 -1.69
N LEU A 131 14.44 6.18 -1.94
CA LEU A 131 13.15 6.80 -1.61
C LEU A 131 12.63 7.57 -2.84
N GLY A 132 11.39 7.32 -3.25
CA GLY A 132 10.80 7.95 -4.44
C GLY A 132 11.54 7.63 -5.75
N GLY A 133 12.31 6.54 -5.78
CA GLY A 133 13.18 6.17 -6.92
C GLY A 133 14.56 6.83 -6.93
N VAL A 134 14.92 7.61 -5.89
CA VAL A 134 16.22 8.29 -5.77
C VAL A 134 17.14 7.51 -4.82
N GLU A 135 18.38 7.19 -5.25
CA GLU A 135 19.43 6.57 -4.41
C GLU A 135 19.72 7.46 -3.19
N SER A 136 19.40 6.97 -1.99
CA SER A 136 19.70 7.66 -0.73
C SER A 136 19.74 6.64 0.40
N GLN A 137 20.90 6.51 1.05
CA GLN A 137 21.20 5.46 2.01
C GLN A 137 20.75 5.88 3.42
N GLY A 138 19.70 5.25 3.93
CA GLY A 138 19.19 5.40 5.29
C GLY A 138 18.56 6.76 5.64
N ILE A 139 18.82 7.82 4.87
CA ILE A 139 18.32 9.18 5.12
C ILE A 139 18.07 9.96 3.83
N ALA A 140 17.00 10.75 3.77
CA ALA A 140 16.65 11.62 2.63
C ALA A 140 15.82 12.83 3.08
N LEU A 141 15.71 13.85 2.22
CA LEU A 141 14.73 14.94 2.35
C LEU A 141 13.52 14.68 1.44
N PHE A 142 12.33 14.87 1.98
CA PHE A 142 11.07 14.83 1.24
C PHE A 142 10.34 16.17 1.30
N ASN A 143 10.07 16.76 0.15
CA ASN A 143 9.36 18.03 0.04
C ASN A 143 7.84 17.80 -0.11
N MET A 144 7.07 18.07 0.94
CA MET A 144 5.62 17.77 0.98
C MET A 144 4.75 18.57 -0.01
N ASN A 145 5.28 19.62 -0.63
CA ASN A 145 4.52 20.44 -1.59
C ASN A 145 4.67 19.95 -3.04
N SER A 146 5.82 19.34 -3.36
CA SER A 146 6.17 18.89 -4.71
C SER A 146 6.26 17.37 -4.83
N ASN A 147 6.17 16.64 -3.71
CA ASN A 147 6.50 15.22 -3.57
C ASN A 147 7.92 14.86 -4.06
N HIS A 148 8.82 15.84 -4.14
CA HIS A 148 10.20 15.66 -4.58
C HIS A 148 11.06 15.08 -3.45
N VAL A 149 11.91 14.10 -3.79
CA VAL A 149 12.92 13.54 -2.89
C VAL A 149 14.30 14.09 -3.25
N THR A 150 15.02 14.60 -2.26
CA THR A 150 16.41 15.06 -2.40
C THR A 150 17.31 14.15 -1.54
N PRO A 151 18.36 13.54 -2.10
CA PRO A 151 19.18 12.58 -1.36
C PRO A 151 20.10 13.29 -0.37
N ILE A 152 20.37 12.66 0.76
CA ILE A 152 21.41 13.07 1.71
C ILE A 152 22.56 12.07 1.61
N SER A 153 23.66 12.49 0.99
CA SER A 153 24.86 11.66 0.78
C SER A 153 25.83 11.69 1.97
N ASN A 154 26.83 10.79 1.95
CA ASN A 154 27.88 10.64 2.97
C ASN A 154 27.43 10.04 4.33
N LEU A 155 26.25 9.45 4.38
CA LEU A 155 25.86 8.46 5.40
C LEU A 155 25.78 7.08 4.74
N SER A 156 26.24 6.05 5.45
CA SER A 156 26.10 4.65 5.07
C SER A 156 25.66 3.87 6.31
N GLY A 157 24.61 3.06 6.19
CA GLY A 157 23.93 2.39 7.30
C GLY A 157 22.47 2.84 7.44
N LYS A 158 21.84 2.51 8.58
CA LYS A 158 20.42 2.76 8.86
C LYS A 158 20.23 3.86 9.90
N VAL A 159 19.28 4.75 9.67
CA VAL A 159 18.87 5.78 10.63
C VAL A 159 17.63 5.29 11.38
N LEU A 160 17.73 5.24 12.70
CA LEU A 160 16.68 4.75 13.59
C LEU A 160 15.92 5.91 14.25
N ALA A 161 16.62 7.02 14.51
CA ALA A 161 16.09 8.19 15.23
C ALA A 161 16.53 9.51 14.58
N LEU A 162 15.61 10.47 14.58
CA LEU A 162 15.84 11.85 14.16
C LEU A 162 15.26 12.81 15.21
N LEU A 163 15.98 13.89 15.51
CA LEU A 163 15.48 15.01 16.30
C LEU A 163 15.83 16.33 15.60
N CYS A 164 14.82 17.07 15.18
CA CYS A 164 14.96 18.36 14.49
C CYS A 164 14.83 19.48 15.52
N ASP A 165 15.93 20.18 15.77
CA ASP A 165 15.94 21.33 16.65
C ASP A 165 15.71 22.62 15.85
N ASN A 166 14.46 23.09 15.88
CA ASN A 166 14.04 24.30 15.17
C ASN A 166 14.74 25.58 15.67
N GLU A 167 15.29 25.58 16.88
CA GLU A 167 15.99 26.76 17.44
C GLU A 167 17.39 26.95 16.85
N SER A 168 18.08 25.83 16.57
CA SER A 168 19.45 25.81 16.06
C SER A 168 19.54 25.50 14.56
N GLY A 169 18.45 25.04 13.94
CA GLY A 169 18.43 24.61 12.52
C GLY A 169 19.16 23.29 12.28
N ILE A 170 19.40 22.52 13.35
CA ILE A 170 20.19 21.29 13.37
C ILE A 170 19.27 20.08 13.49
N VAL A 171 19.64 18.99 12.80
CA VAL A 171 19.05 17.67 12.97
C VAL A 171 20.08 16.76 13.62
N TYR A 172 19.74 16.22 14.79
CA TYR A 172 20.49 15.13 15.41
C TYR A 172 20.01 13.82 14.77
N VAL A 173 20.95 13.09 14.17
CA VAL A 173 20.70 11.84 13.46
C VAL A 173 21.31 10.71 14.29
N GLY A 174 20.49 9.71 14.65
CA GLY A 174 20.88 8.54 15.43
C GLY A 174 20.51 7.23 14.73
N GLY A 175 21.37 6.23 14.82
CA GLY A 175 21.14 4.95 14.19
C GLY A 175 22.29 3.98 14.34
N ASP A 176 22.48 3.19 13.30
CA ASP A 176 23.53 2.18 13.13
C ASP A 176 24.16 2.45 11.76
N PHE A 177 25.09 3.41 11.77
CA PHE A 177 25.68 4.02 10.58
C PHE A 177 27.10 4.51 10.87
N LYS A 178 27.93 4.62 9.84
CA LYS A 178 29.28 5.20 9.93
C LYS A 178 29.42 6.40 8.99
N THR A 179 30.04 7.46 9.49
CA THR A 179 30.50 8.63 8.72
C THR A 179 32.03 8.74 8.87
N PRO A 180 32.73 9.57 8.06
CA PRO A 180 34.19 9.67 8.15
C PRO A 180 34.73 10.12 9.52
N GLU A 181 33.94 10.86 10.31
CA GLU A 181 34.37 11.49 11.57
C GLU A 181 33.50 11.10 12.79
N SER A 182 32.48 10.26 12.62
CA SER A 182 31.50 9.93 13.67
C SER A 182 30.77 8.61 13.40
N SER A 183 30.46 7.85 14.45
CA SER A 183 29.70 6.59 14.38
C SER A 183 28.38 6.67 15.14
N ASN A 184 27.30 6.11 14.59
CA ASN A 184 25.97 5.90 15.20
C ASN A 184 25.19 7.15 15.66
N ALA A 185 25.85 8.30 15.83
CA ALA A 185 25.23 9.61 16.00
C ALA A 185 26.03 10.69 15.26
N VAL A 186 25.33 11.65 14.64
CA VAL A 186 25.94 12.77 13.91
C VAL A 186 24.98 13.97 13.90
N ILE A 187 25.50 15.18 13.68
CA ILE A 187 24.71 16.37 13.40
C ILE A 187 24.60 16.56 11.89
N TRP A 188 23.43 16.97 11.40
CA TRP A 188 23.22 17.38 10.02
C TRP A 188 22.50 18.74 9.97
N SER A 189 22.84 19.59 9.00
CA SER A 189 22.02 20.75 8.66
C SER A 189 21.90 20.94 7.13
N PRO A 190 20.84 21.63 6.64
CA PRO A 190 20.70 21.91 5.21
C PRO A 190 21.81 22.81 4.63
N SER A 191 22.50 23.59 5.47
CA SER A 191 23.52 24.57 5.03
C SER A 191 24.95 24.07 5.15
N SER A 192 25.23 23.19 6.12
CA SER A 192 26.58 22.63 6.38
C SER A 192 26.75 21.16 5.99
N GLY A 193 25.65 20.42 5.75
CA GLY A 193 25.70 18.97 5.66
C GLY A 193 26.00 18.32 7.01
N PHE A 194 26.66 17.16 6.99
CA PHE A 194 27.05 16.43 8.20
C PHE A 194 28.24 17.06 8.94
N SER A 195 28.20 17.03 10.27
CA SER A 195 29.31 17.38 11.16
C SER A 195 29.34 16.45 12.38
N SER A 196 30.54 16.09 12.85
CA SER A 196 30.70 15.26 14.04
C SER A 196 30.17 15.94 15.31
N LEU A 197 29.67 15.12 16.25
CA LEU A 197 29.47 15.56 17.64
C LEU A 197 30.83 15.71 18.32
N PRO A 198 30.99 16.52 19.39
CA PRO A 198 32.27 16.71 20.08
C PRO A 198 32.93 15.42 20.61
N PHE A 199 32.16 14.34 20.67
CA PHE A 199 32.54 13.00 21.14
C PHE A 199 32.55 11.92 20.05
N ALA A 200 32.47 12.29 18.77
CA ALA A 200 32.48 11.40 17.60
C ALA A 200 31.40 10.28 17.62
N GLY A 201 30.27 10.54 18.29
CA GLY A 201 29.14 9.63 18.36
C GLY A 201 29.31 8.49 19.36
N PHE A 202 28.77 7.31 19.07
CA PHE A 202 28.71 6.19 20.01
C PHE A 202 29.28 4.90 19.45
N ASN A 203 29.76 4.06 20.35
CA ASN A 203 30.30 2.75 20.00
C ASN A 203 29.24 1.67 19.70
N GLY A 204 27.95 2.03 19.75
CA GLY A 204 26.83 1.17 19.41
C GLY A 204 25.60 1.98 18.97
N ALA A 205 24.55 1.28 18.54
CA ALA A 205 23.44 1.89 17.83
C ALA A 205 22.57 2.81 18.71
N VAL A 206 22.16 3.96 18.18
CA VAL A 206 21.20 4.88 18.81
C VAL A 206 19.82 4.65 18.22
N SER A 207 18.84 4.24 19.03
CA SER A 207 17.47 3.95 18.56
C SER A 207 16.46 5.07 18.86
N SER A 208 16.80 6.01 19.76
CA SER A 208 15.89 7.09 20.14
C SER A 208 16.66 8.34 20.58
N ILE A 209 16.14 9.51 20.23
CA ILE A 209 16.68 10.82 20.63
C ILE A 209 15.53 11.69 21.10
N THR A 210 15.70 12.46 22.17
CA THR A 210 14.74 13.48 22.62
C THR A 210 15.43 14.72 23.20
N LYS A 211 14.73 15.85 23.28
CA LYS A 211 15.23 17.13 23.84
C LYS A 211 14.55 17.39 25.18
N THR A 212 15.32 17.68 26.23
CA THR A 212 14.77 18.08 27.54
C THR A 212 14.31 19.54 27.50
N ARG A 213 13.64 19.99 28.56
CA ARG A 213 13.28 21.40 28.74
C ARG A 213 14.49 22.32 28.94
N GLU A 214 15.63 21.76 29.33
CA GLU A 214 16.90 22.47 29.57
C GLU A 214 17.76 22.54 28.28
N ASN A 215 17.16 22.25 27.12
CA ASN A 215 17.81 22.15 25.82
C ASN A 215 18.90 21.06 25.68
N HIS A 216 19.12 20.23 26.71
CA HIS A 216 19.96 19.04 26.59
C HIS A 216 19.33 17.99 25.65
N ILE A 217 20.19 17.27 24.93
CA ILE A 217 19.82 16.18 24.03
C ILE A 217 20.08 14.85 24.73
N VAL A 218 19.06 13.98 24.77
CA VAL A 218 19.18 12.65 25.38
C VAL A 218 19.16 11.60 24.28
N PHE A 219 20.23 10.82 24.24
CA PHE A 219 20.40 9.67 23.34
C PHE A 219 20.09 8.38 24.11
N GLY A 220 19.28 7.53 23.50
CA GLY A 220 18.95 6.19 23.98
C GLY A 220 19.29 5.14 22.92
N GLY A 221 19.89 4.03 23.32
CA GLY A 221 20.25 2.96 22.41
C GLY A 221 20.93 1.77 23.08
N SER A 222 21.82 1.13 22.33
CA SER A 222 22.63 -0.03 22.75
C SER A 222 24.11 0.32 22.62
N PHE A 223 24.63 1.13 23.55
CA PHE A 223 26.01 1.62 23.57
C PHE A 223 26.54 1.70 25.01
N ASP A 224 27.85 1.54 25.19
CA ASP A 224 28.52 1.64 26.51
C ASP A 224 29.69 2.65 26.54
N GLY A 225 29.97 3.30 25.40
CA GLY A 225 31.02 4.30 25.31
C GLY A 225 30.91 5.26 24.13
N LEU A 226 31.73 6.31 24.19
CA LEU A 226 31.79 7.39 23.21
C LEU A 226 32.77 7.06 22.06
N GLY A 227 32.50 7.59 20.87
CA GLY A 227 33.28 7.33 19.65
C GLY A 227 34.69 7.92 19.65
N ASN A 228 35.00 8.86 20.55
CA ASN A 228 36.33 9.49 20.67
C ASN A 228 37.33 8.73 21.57
N ALA A 229 37.01 7.50 22.00
CA ALA A 229 37.88 6.68 22.84
C ALA A 229 38.61 5.55 22.09
N THR A 230 39.78 5.16 22.61
CA THR A 230 40.93 4.65 21.84
C THR A 230 40.81 3.28 21.16
N THR A 231 41.06 3.28 19.84
CA THR A 231 41.79 2.30 18.99
C THR A 231 42.10 0.87 19.47
N PRO A 232 42.16 -0.12 18.56
CA PRO A 232 42.62 -1.49 18.86
C PRO A 232 43.97 -1.57 19.58
N ALA A 233 44.08 -2.49 20.54
CA ALA A 233 45.32 -2.80 21.27
C ALA A 233 46.40 -3.48 20.40
N LEU A 234 45.96 -4.15 19.34
CA LEU A 234 46.79 -4.72 18.28
C LEU A 234 46.24 -4.24 16.93
N LYS A 235 47.07 -3.55 16.14
CA LYS A 235 46.74 -3.03 14.80
C LYS A 235 47.19 -3.97 13.69
N ASP A 236 46.75 -3.70 12.46
CA ASP A 236 47.11 -4.43 11.23
C ASP A 236 46.78 -5.94 11.34
N GLN A 237 45.58 -6.25 11.83
CA GLN A 237 45.15 -7.59 12.21
C GLN A 237 45.19 -8.58 11.04
N GLN A 238 44.69 -8.18 9.87
CA GLN A 238 44.40 -9.11 8.78
C GLN A 238 45.32 -8.91 7.57
N VAL A 239 45.86 -10.00 7.04
CA VAL A 239 46.64 -9.99 5.78
C VAL A 239 45.68 -9.97 4.59
N ILE A 240 45.86 -9.00 3.69
CA ILE A 240 45.11 -8.90 2.44
C ILE A 240 45.62 -9.95 1.45
N ASN A 241 44.71 -10.73 0.85
CA ASN A 241 45.09 -11.82 -0.04
C ASN A 241 45.55 -11.31 -1.42
N LEU A 242 46.83 -11.50 -1.70
CA LEU A 242 47.44 -11.22 -3.00
C LEU A 242 47.58 -12.48 -3.87
N ASP A 243 47.43 -13.69 -3.31
CA ASP A 243 47.65 -14.98 -3.97
C ASP A 243 46.61 -15.26 -5.07
N THR A 244 45.38 -14.80 -4.89
CA THR A 244 44.30 -14.93 -5.90
C THR A 244 44.18 -13.72 -6.82
N SER A 245 45.00 -12.68 -6.60
CA SER A 245 44.98 -11.43 -7.36
C SER A 245 45.56 -11.55 -8.76
N ARG A 246 45.19 -10.62 -9.65
CA ARG A 246 45.81 -10.50 -10.97
C ARG A 246 47.06 -9.63 -10.86
N ILE A 247 48.22 -10.27 -10.90
CA ILE A 247 49.52 -9.61 -10.87
C ILE A 247 49.95 -9.24 -12.29
N SER A 248 50.46 -8.01 -12.46
CA SER A 248 51.20 -7.57 -13.63
C SER A 248 52.44 -6.81 -13.20
N ALA A 249 53.48 -6.80 -14.02
CA ALA A 249 54.73 -6.12 -13.72
C ALA A 249 55.37 -5.56 -14.98
N GLY A 250 56.01 -4.40 -14.84
CA GLY A 250 56.83 -3.76 -15.87
C GLY A 250 58.31 -4.09 -15.68
N SER A 251 59.02 -4.28 -16.78
CA SER A 251 60.48 -4.45 -16.81
C SER A 251 61.06 -5.65 -16.04
N SER A 252 60.29 -6.73 -15.75
CA SER A 252 60.85 -7.97 -15.17
C SER A 252 62.09 -8.47 -15.95
N THR A 253 63.08 -9.02 -15.25
CA THR A 253 64.28 -9.59 -15.87
C THR A 253 63.97 -10.72 -16.86
N THR A 254 64.86 -10.96 -17.83
CA THR A 254 64.79 -12.11 -18.74
C THR A 254 65.29 -13.42 -18.13
N ASN A 255 65.88 -13.40 -16.93
CA ASN A 255 66.25 -14.62 -16.22
C ASN A 255 64.99 -15.29 -15.64
N THR A 256 64.63 -16.46 -16.17
CA THR A 256 63.42 -17.22 -15.82
C THR A 256 63.31 -17.57 -14.33
N ASP A 257 64.43 -17.66 -13.63
CA ASP A 257 64.47 -18.00 -12.21
C ASP A 257 63.95 -16.84 -11.33
N TYR A 258 64.02 -15.60 -11.81
CA TYR A 258 63.69 -14.37 -11.08
C TYR A 258 62.67 -13.47 -11.81
N SER A 259 62.19 -13.87 -12.99
CA SER A 259 61.30 -13.05 -13.82
C SER A 259 59.83 -13.04 -13.37
N ASN A 260 59.43 -13.98 -12.51
CA ASN A 260 58.03 -14.16 -12.08
C ASN A 260 57.66 -13.22 -10.92
N PRO A 261 56.80 -12.21 -11.14
CA PRO A 261 56.42 -11.25 -10.10
C PRO A 261 55.56 -11.85 -8.99
N ARG A 262 55.06 -13.09 -9.11
CA ARG A 262 54.34 -13.77 -8.01
C ARG A 262 55.27 -14.33 -6.93
N ASN A 263 56.57 -14.48 -7.18
CA ASN A 263 57.49 -15.13 -6.23
C ASN A 263 57.61 -14.40 -4.88
N ILE A 264 57.24 -13.11 -4.82
CA ILE A 264 57.32 -12.27 -3.61
C ILE A 264 56.05 -12.33 -2.74
N ILE A 265 55.03 -13.09 -3.16
CA ILE A 265 53.79 -13.28 -2.39
C ILE A 265 53.93 -14.51 -1.50
N CYS A 266 53.39 -14.48 -0.27
CA CYS A 266 53.35 -15.64 0.64
C CYS A 266 54.72 -16.25 1.00
N LYS A 267 55.80 -15.48 0.93
CA LYS A 267 57.14 -16.02 1.15
C LYS A 267 57.36 -16.42 2.62
N GLN A 268 57.72 -17.67 2.84
CA GLN A 268 57.97 -18.24 4.18
C GLN A 268 59.44 -18.02 4.57
N PHE A 269 59.69 -17.05 5.45
CA PHE A 269 61.04 -16.70 5.91
C PHE A 269 61.52 -17.66 7.03
N GLY A 270 62.26 -18.70 6.66
CA GLY A 270 63.00 -19.55 7.60
C GLY A 270 62.77 -21.06 7.47
N GLU A 271 61.73 -21.51 6.76
CA GLU A 271 61.41 -22.94 6.57
C GLU A 271 61.83 -23.49 5.19
N GLY A 272 63.13 -23.65 4.94
CA GLY A 272 63.70 -24.60 3.94
C GLY A 272 63.34 -24.45 2.44
N ASN A 273 62.34 -23.67 2.07
CA ASN A 273 61.81 -23.48 0.73
C ASN A 273 61.98 -22.00 0.33
N ALA A 274 63.17 -21.65 -0.15
CA ALA A 274 63.42 -20.32 -0.67
C ALA A 274 62.75 -20.14 -2.05
N GLY A 275 61.66 -19.38 -2.11
CA GLY A 275 61.23 -18.75 -3.35
C GLY A 275 62.30 -17.75 -3.82
N ASN A 276 62.62 -17.75 -5.11
CA ASN A 276 63.55 -16.79 -5.70
C ASN A 276 62.97 -15.36 -5.66
N PRO A 277 63.75 -14.30 -5.40
CA PRO A 277 63.27 -12.92 -5.49
C PRO A 277 62.70 -12.59 -6.89
N TRP A 278 61.89 -11.54 -6.97
CA TRP A 278 61.52 -10.94 -8.25
C TRP A 278 62.50 -9.81 -8.57
N LEU A 279 63.11 -9.85 -9.77
CA LEU A 279 64.10 -8.87 -10.22
C LEU A 279 63.61 -8.10 -11.46
N LEU A 280 63.97 -6.81 -11.51
CA LEU A 280 63.87 -6.00 -12.73
C LEU A 280 65.04 -6.27 -13.68
N THR A 281 64.84 -5.89 -14.94
CA THR A 281 65.87 -5.83 -15.97
C THR A 281 66.93 -4.79 -15.61
N ASP A 282 68.18 -5.14 -15.88
CA ASP A 282 69.35 -4.32 -15.54
C ASP A 282 69.23 -2.89 -16.05
N ASN A 283 69.54 -1.95 -15.16
CA ASN A 283 69.56 -0.51 -15.40
C ASN A 283 68.21 0.07 -15.90
N SER A 284 67.08 -0.53 -15.50
CA SER A 284 65.73 -0.06 -15.87
C SER A 284 64.79 0.09 -14.67
N PRO A 285 63.95 1.16 -14.64
CA PRO A 285 62.83 1.25 -13.71
C PRO A 285 61.71 0.28 -14.14
N GLY A 286 60.81 -0.01 -13.21
CA GLY A 286 59.71 -0.93 -13.42
C GLY A 286 58.63 -0.77 -12.36
N TYR A 287 57.57 -1.56 -12.48
CA TYR A 287 56.45 -1.53 -11.56
C TYR A 287 55.98 -2.94 -11.21
N TRP A 288 55.32 -3.07 -10.08
CA TRP A 288 54.59 -4.26 -9.66
C TRP A 288 53.15 -3.85 -9.32
N ARG A 289 52.15 -4.53 -9.89
CA ARG A 289 50.73 -4.16 -9.75
C ARG A 289 49.88 -5.37 -9.44
N ALA A 290 48.96 -5.21 -8.49
CA ALA A 290 47.91 -6.17 -8.19
C ALA A 290 46.52 -5.57 -8.41
N ASP A 291 45.74 -6.16 -9.31
CA ASP A 291 44.31 -5.88 -9.46
C ASP A 291 43.50 -6.94 -8.66
N MET A 292 42.62 -6.50 -7.75
CA MET A 292 41.73 -7.38 -6.97
C MET A 292 40.32 -7.46 -7.57
N LYS A 293 39.56 -8.46 -7.12
CA LYS A 293 38.10 -8.57 -7.32
C LYS A 293 37.27 -8.15 -6.10
N PHE A 294 37.95 -7.63 -5.09
CA PHE A 294 37.38 -7.17 -3.83
C PHE A 294 38.05 -5.87 -3.38
N GLY A 295 37.37 -5.11 -2.53
CA GLY A 295 37.78 -3.79 -2.07
C GLY A 295 38.11 -3.80 -0.59
N TYR A 296 39.27 -3.24 -0.23
CA TYR A 296 39.88 -3.31 1.10
C TYR A 296 40.44 -1.93 1.50
N GLN A 297 40.83 -1.76 2.78
CA GLN A 297 41.41 -0.52 3.29
C GLN A 297 42.81 -0.80 3.86
N PRO A 298 43.90 -0.49 3.13
CA PRO A 298 45.24 -0.80 3.58
C PRO A 298 45.67 0.11 4.74
N THR A 299 46.19 -0.48 5.80
CA THR A 299 46.69 0.21 6.99
C THR A 299 48.21 0.13 7.09
N LYS A 300 48.80 -0.96 6.61
CA LYS A 300 50.25 -1.16 6.51
C LYS A 300 50.66 -1.95 5.28
N LEU A 301 51.77 -1.54 4.66
CA LEU A 301 52.53 -2.27 3.65
C LEU A 301 53.85 -2.72 4.25
N ARG A 302 54.20 -4.01 4.11
CA ARG A 302 55.52 -4.54 4.45
C ARG A 302 56.26 -4.95 3.19
N LEU A 303 57.50 -4.48 3.06
CA LEU A 303 58.38 -4.83 1.95
C LEU A 303 59.67 -5.46 2.45
N TYR A 304 60.05 -6.58 1.83
CA TYR A 304 61.31 -7.27 2.04
C TYR A 304 62.18 -6.94 0.83
N ASN A 305 63.30 -6.25 1.04
CA ASN A 305 64.20 -5.94 -0.05
C ASN A 305 64.93 -7.21 -0.50
N THR A 306 65.34 -7.27 -1.76
CA THR A 306 66.32 -8.27 -2.18
C THR A 306 67.72 -7.72 -1.98
N HIS A 307 68.68 -8.63 -1.79
CA HIS A 307 70.12 -8.34 -1.74
C HIS A 307 70.91 -9.31 -2.65
N LEU A 308 70.21 -10.04 -3.53
CA LEU A 308 70.80 -11.02 -4.42
C LEU A 308 71.74 -10.33 -5.43
N ASP A 309 72.98 -10.77 -5.50
CA ASP A 309 74.04 -10.17 -6.34
C ASP A 309 74.22 -8.65 -6.15
N GLY A 310 73.91 -8.13 -4.95
CA GLY A 310 73.97 -6.70 -4.63
C GLY A 310 72.89 -5.84 -5.31
N ARG A 311 71.83 -6.47 -5.83
CA ARG A 311 70.61 -5.81 -6.32
C ARG A 311 69.65 -5.56 -5.18
N GLY A 312 68.89 -4.47 -5.26
CA GLY A 312 67.84 -4.13 -4.30
C GLY A 312 67.04 -2.91 -4.75
N THR A 313 65.82 -2.74 -4.28
CA THR A 313 65.04 -1.51 -4.47
C THR A 313 65.53 -0.42 -3.51
N LYS A 314 65.68 0.82 -3.98
CA LYS A 314 66.11 1.97 -3.16
C LYS A 314 64.97 2.94 -2.89
N THR A 315 64.17 3.29 -3.90
CA THR A 315 62.96 4.11 -3.74
C THR A 315 61.78 3.57 -4.54
N PHE A 316 60.59 3.67 -3.94
CA PHE A 316 59.31 3.37 -4.60
C PHE A 316 58.24 4.41 -4.23
N HIS A 317 57.10 4.38 -4.90
CA HIS A 317 55.85 4.99 -4.41
C HIS A 317 54.66 4.04 -4.57
N PHE A 318 53.59 4.29 -3.81
CA PHE A 318 52.36 3.50 -3.82
C PHE A 318 51.24 4.28 -4.50
N THR A 319 50.68 3.68 -5.56
CA THR A 319 49.57 4.25 -6.34
C THR A 319 48.31 3.40 -6.14
N ALA A 320 47.23 4.02 -5.66
CA ALA A 320 45.93 3.37 -5.45
C ALA A 320 45.19 3.12 -6.78
N VAL A 321 44.48 1.98 -6.89
CA VAL A 321 43.61 1.66 -8.03
C VAL A 321 42.15 1.58 -7.52
N PRO A 322 41.16 2.21 -8.19
CA PRO A 322 41.22 2.79 -9.55
C PRO A 322 41.63 4.27 -9.62
N ASP A 323 41.74 4.99 -8.50
CA ASP A 323 41.81 6.46 -8.48
C ASP A 323 43.15 7.02 -9.00
N ASN A 324 44.20 6.20 -9.08
CA ASN A 324 45.57 6.55 -9.48
C ASN A 324 46.22 7.66 -8.62
N GLY A 325 45.72 7.87 -7.40
CA GLY A 325 46.32 8.76 -6.41
C GLY A 325 47.50 8.09 -5.68
N ILE A 326 48.53 8.87 -5.38
CA ILE A 326 49.65 8.45 -4.51
C ILE A 326 49.16 8.53 -3.06
N LEU A 327 49.35 7.46 -2.28
CA LEU A 327 48.99 7.44 -0.87
C LEU A 327 50.18 7.78 0.03
N ASN A 328 49.97 8.73 0.95
CA ASN A 328 50.97 9.13 1.93
C ASN A 328 51.17 8.03 2.98
N MET A 329 52.43 7.72 3.27
CA MET A 329 52.83 6.70 4.25
C MET A 329 53.82 7.28 5.27
N THR A 330 54.00 6.57 6.37
CA THR A 330 55.07 6.80 7.35
C THR A 330 55.86 5.51 7.59
N TYR A 331 57.13 5.63 7.95
CA TYR A 331 58.00 4.51 8.33
C TYR A 331 58.88 4.90 9.52
N THR A 332 59.36 3.91 10.27
CA THR A 332 60.32 4.13 11.36
C THR A 332 61.74 4.13 10.81
N ASP A 333 62.51 5.19 11.05
CA ASP A 333 63.91 5.24 10.67
C ASP A 333 64.76 4.30 11.56
N PRO A 334 65.47 3.29 11.02
CA PRO A 334 66.21 2.34 11.83
C PRO A 334 67.44 2.94 12.53
N ALA A 335 67.94 4.09 12.08
CA ALA A 335 69.11 4.74 12.67
C ALA A 335 68.76 5.69 13.83
N THR A 336 67.55 6.27 13.84
CA THR A 336 67.13 7.22 14.89
C THR A 336 65.93 6.76 15.73
N GLY A 337 65.12 5.84 15.22
CA GLY A 337 63.85 5.42 15.82
C GLY A 337 62.68 6.38 15.55
N ASP A 338 62.89 7.47 14.82
CA ASP A 338 61.85 8.47 14.54
C ASP A 338 60.89 7.99 13.44
N ILE A 339 59.62 8.39 13.56
CA ILE A 339 58.62 8.21 12.50
C ILE A 339 58.83 9.30 11.43
N LYS A 340 59.07 8.90 10.18
CA LYS A 340 59.25 9.79 9.03
C LYS A 340 58.16 9.54 7.99
N ALA A 341 57.68 10.62 7.36
CA ALA A 341 56.70 10.54 6.27
C ALA A 341 57.38 10.35 4.90
N CYS A 342 56.70 9.66 3.98
CA CYS A 342 57.09 9.54 2.58
C CYS A 342 55.86 9.36 1.67
N ASP A 343 55.99 9.74 0.40
CA ASP A 343 54.92 9.64 -0.60
C ASP A 343 55.43 9.09 -1.95
N SER A 344 56.10 9.94 -2.71
CA SER A 344 56.65 9.75 -4.06
C SER A 344 58.03 9.10 -4.09
N GLN A 345 58.73 9.09 -2.95
CA GLN A 345 60.07 8.54 -2.76
C GLN A 345 60.21 7.85 -1.40
N CYS A 346 59.47 6.76 -1.18
CA CYS A 346 59.60 5.95 0.04
C CYS A 346 60.87 5.08 -0.02
N PRO A 347 61.77 5.18 0.99
CA PRO A 347 63.09 4.55 0.93
C PRO A 347 63.11 3.12 1.49
N LEU A 348 63.83 2.23 0.80
CA LEU A 348 64.19 0.89 1.28
C LEU A 348 65.70 0.80 1.53
N SER A 349 66.09 -0.04 2.49
CA SER A 349 67.50 -0.23 2.91
C SER A 349 68.18 -1.36 2.12
N ASP A 350 69.48 -1.24 1.90
CA ASP A 350 70.34 -2.33 1.42
C ASP A 350 71.06 -3.08 2.57
N ASP A 351 70.78 -2.74 3.83
CA ASP A 351 71.38 -3.42 4.98
C ASP A 351 70.75 -4.82 5.18
N PRO A 352 71.49 -5.93 5.01
CA PRO A 352 70.94 -7.28 5.13
C PRO A 352 70.50 -7.67 6.55
N SER A 353 70.78 -6.83 7.56
CA SER A 353 70.22 -6.99 8.91
C SER A 353 68.76 -6.52 8.99
N GLU A 354 68.32 -5.62 8.11
CA GLU A 354 66.95 -5.15 8.01
C GLU A 354 66.11 -6.08 7.11
N LYS A 355 65.59 -7.14 7.72
CA LYS A 355 64.81 -8.18 7.00
C LYS A 355 63.63 -7.64 6.20
N TYR A 356 62.96 -6.61 6.72
CA TYR A 356 61.82 -5.95 6.09
C TYR A 356 61.66 -4.53 6.65
N ARG A 357 60.91 -3.69 5.92
CA ARG A 357 60.44 -2.39 6.38
C ARG A 357 58.92 -2.31 6.31
N ASP A 358 58.34 -1.77 7.38
CA ASP A 358 56.90 -1.49 7.49
C ASP A 358 56.63 -0.01 7.17
N PHE A 359 55.61 0.21 6.33
CA PHE A 359 55.08 1.52 5.94
C PHE A 359 53.61 1.61 6.33
N THR A 360 53.24 2.54 7.19
CA THR A 360 51.87 2.74 7.68
C THR A 360 51.19 3.83 6.86
N PHE A 361 49.95 3.61 6.39
CA PHE A 361 49.21 4.61 5.62
C PHE A 361 48.65 5.72 6.51
N VAL A 362 48.77 6.98 6.07
CA VAL A 362 48.28 8.15 6.83
C VAL A 362 46.77 8.33 6.68
N ASN A 363 46.24 8.10 5.47
CA ASN A 363 44.82 8.18 5.16
C ASN A 363 44.29 6.78 4.79
N GLN A 364 43.28 6.29 5.49
CA GLN A 364 42.65 4.99 5.22
C GLN A 364 41.62 5.12 4.09
N VAL A 365 42.08 4.96 2.84
CA VAL A 365 41.22 5.02 1.64
C VAL A 365 40.89 3.60 1.16
N GLY A 366 39.64 3.36 0.76
CA GLY A 366 39.25 2.08 0.17
C GLY A 366 39.76 1.92 -1.26
N VAL A 367 40.44 0.81 -1.57
CA VAL A 367 41.02 0.53 -2.89
C VAL A 367 40.64 -0.86 -3.38
N SER A 368 40.67 -1.10 -4.69
CA SER A 368 40.46 -2.41 -5.32
C SER A 368 41.73 -2.98 -5.98
N GLY A 369 42.88 -2.39 -5.68
CA GLY A 369 44.17 -2.75 -6.23
C GLY A 369 45.20 -1.66 -5.96
N PHE A 370 46.45 -1.94 -6.30
CA PHE A 370 47.54 -0.98 -6.16
C PHE A 370 48.69 -1.28 -7.11
N GLN A 371 49.53 -0.27 -7.32
CA GLN A 371 50.79 -0.36 -8.04
C GLN A 371 51.92 0.19 -7.16
N LEU A 372 53.05 -0.52 -7.14
CA LEU A 372 54.33 -0.05 -6.65
C LEU A 372 55.20 0.31 -7.84
N ASP A 373 55.60 1.57 -7.93
CA ASP A 373 56.46 2.09 -8.99
C ASP A 373 57.87 2.29 -8.45
N ILE A 374 58.85 1.59 -9.02
CA ILE A 374 60.25 1.57 -8.56
C ILE A 374 61.08 2.53 -9.41
N SER A 375 61.65 3.54 -8.76
CA SER A 375 62.36 4.65 -9.40
C SER A 375 63.88 4.60 -9.26
N GLU A 376 64.41 4.08 -8.15
CA GLU A 376 65.84 3.90 -7.92
C GLU A 376 66.14 2.52 -7.30
N TRP A 377 67.37 2.04 -7.51
CA TRP A 377 67.84 0.73 -7.07
C TRP A 377 69.31 0.72 -6.63
N TYR A 378 69.68 -0.35 -5.95
CA TYR A 378 71.06 -0.75 -5.63
C TYR A 378 71.58 -1.74 -6.69
N GLY A 379 72.90 -1.76 -6.89
CA GLY A 379 73.55 -2.65 -7.86
C GLY A 379 73.12 -2.42 -9.31
N GLN A 380 73.00 -3.51 -10.07
CA GLN A 380 72.68 -3.48 -11.51
C GLN A 380 71.19 -3.32 -11.84
N GLY A 381 70.28 -3.46 -10.86
CA GLY A 381 68.84 -3.37 -11.10
C GLY A 381 68.05 -3.61 -9.83
N ALA A 382 66.77 -3.20 -9.81
CA ALA A 382 65.93 -3.35 -8.63
C ALA A 382 65.42 -4.80 -8.45
N GLY A 383 64.84 -5.04 -7.28
CA GLY A 383 64.05 -6.23 -7.01
C GLY A 383 63.44 -6.20 -5.62
N LEU A 384 62.56 -7.17 -5.37
CA LEU A 384 61.94 -7.40 -4.06
C LEU A 384 62.05 -8.88 -3.72
N ASP A 385 62.20 -9.18 -2.44
CA ASP A 385 62.25 -10.55 -1.94
C ASP A 385 60.88 -11.02 -1.44
N GLY A 386 60.04 -10.10 -0.97
CA GLY A 386 58.72 -10.37 -0.38
C GLY A 386 57.86 -9.11 -0.23
N LEU A 387 56.54 -9.28 -0.21
CA LEU A 387 55.56 -8.21 -0.04
C LEU A 387 54.33 -8.71 0.74
N GLU A 388 53.93 -7.98 1.79
CA GLU A 388 52.68 -8.21 2.53
C GLU A 388 51.89 -6.90 2.67
N LEU A 389 50.56 -6.97 2.71
CA LEU A 389 49.66 -5.83 2.86
C LEU A 389 48.61 -6.16 3.92
N PHE A 390 48.30 -5.21 4.80
CA PHE A 390 47.47 -5.44 5.99
C PHE A 390 46.31 -4.44 6.10
N GLN A 391 45.29 -4.83 6.85
CA GLN A 391 44.18 -3.96 7.28
C GLN A 391 43.82 -4.21 8.77
N ASP A 392 43.21 -3.21 9.42
CA ASP A 392 42.77 -3.29 10.83
C ASP A 392 41.50 -4.13 11.00
N ASP A 393 40.47 -3.91 10.17
CA ASP A 393 39.18 -4.62 10.22
C ASP A 393 39.29 -6.06 9.71
N ILE A 394 38.66 -7.01 10.41
CA ILE A 394 38.68 -8.43 10.00
C ILE A 394 37.47 -8.70 9.12
N TYR A 395 37.71 -8.92 7.82
CA TYR A 395 36.69 -9.29 6.85
C TYR A 395 36.69 -10.80 6.57
N THR A 396 35.51 -11.34 6.31
CA THR A 396 35.32 -12.68 5.70
C THR A 396 34.37 -12.56 4.53
N TYR A 397 34.88 -12.76 3.32
CA TYR A 397 34.15 -12.77 2.06
C TYR A 397 33.46 -14.11 1.81
N ALA A 398 32.33 -14.06 1.11
CA ALA A 398 31.55 -15.24 0.74
C ALA A 398 32.28 -16.05 -0.34
N VAL A 399 32.93 -15.36 -1.28
CA VAL A 399 33.89 -15.96 -2.22
C VAL A 399 35.18 -16.26 -1.46
N ASP A 400 35.42 -17.55 -1.18
CA ASP A 400 36.51 -17.97 -0.27
C ASP A 400 37.90 -17.54 -0.75
N ASP A 401 38.09 -17.45 -2.06
CA ASP A 401 39.33 -17.00 -2.70
C ASP A 401 39.72 -15.54 -2.38
N PHE A 402 38.84 -14.74 -1.77
CA PHE A 402 39.17 -13.36 -1.34
C PHE A 402 39.61 -13.29 0.13
N ASN A 403 39.42 -14.36 0.90
CA ASN A 403 39.87 -14.43 2.30
C ASN A 403 41.38 -14.64 2.41
N GLU A 404 41.92 -14.64 3.64
CA GLU A 404 43.37 -14.73 3.92
C GLU A 404 44.10 -15.85 3.13
N PRO A 405 45.32 -15.57 2.62
CA PRO A 405 45.95 -16.41 1.61
C PRO A 405 46.38 -17.77 2.15
N LYS A 406 45.89 -18.85 1.51
CA LYS A 406 46.18 -20.25 1.88
C LYS A 406 47.67 -20.58 1.85
N CYS A 407 48.45 -19.93 0.97
CA CYS A 407 49.91 -20.07 0.90
C CYS A 407 50.67 -19.52 2.12
N ALA A 408 50.08 -18.61 2.90
CA ALA A 408 50.72 -18.05 4.10
C ALA A 408 50.63 -19.00 5.32
N ARG A 409 49.86 -20.09 5.24
CA ARG A 409 49.64 -21.08 6.33
C ARG A 409 49.14 -20.46 7.65
N ILE A 410 48.32 -19.41 7.55
CA ILE A 410 47.73 -18.73 8.71
C ILE A 410 46.80 -19.72 9.46
N PRO A 411 47.07 -20.07 10.75
CA PRO A 411 46.43 -21.22 11.40
C PRO A 411 44.89 -21.19 11.47
N PHE A 412 44.29 -20.00 11.61
CA PHE A 412 42.85 -19.80 11.68
C PHE A 412 42.35 -18.74 10.68
N GLY A 413 43.12 -18.52 9.59
CA GLY A 413 42.88 -17.49 8.58
C GLY A 413 41.46 -17.50 8.05
N SER A 414 40.87 -16.32 7.86
CA SER A 414 39.46 -16.16 7.48
C SER A 414 39.09 -17.09 6.32
N SER A 415 37.91 -17.67 6.37
CA SER A 415 37.46 -18.65 5.36
C SER A 415 35.94 -18.71 5.28
N SER A 416 35.40 -19.04 4.10
CA SER A 416 33.99 -19.30 3.91
C SER A 416 33.72 -20.70 3.33
N SER A 417 32.50 -21.18 3.54
CA SER A 417 32.00 -22.41 2.90
C SER A 417 30.56 -22.21 2.48
N ALA A 418 30.21 -22.68 1.28
CA ALA A 418 28.90 -22.49 0.67
C ALA A 418 28.23 -23.83 0.40
N THR A 419 26.94 -23.94 0.76
CA THR A 419 26.07 -25.09 0.49
C THR A 419 24.94 -24.63 -0.42
N GLY A 420 24.66 -25.38 -1.50
CA GLY A 420 23.68 -25.01 -2.52
C GLY A 420 24.33 -24.52 -3.82
N SER A 421 23.50 -24.16 -4.80
CA SER A 421 23.94 -23.81 -6.16
C SER A 421 24.33 -22.34 -6.28
N TRP A 422 25.45 -21.97 -5.68
CA TRP A 422 26.00 -20.60 -5.72
C TRP A 422 26.82 -20.33 -6.97
N GLN A 423 26.72 -19.11 -7.51
CA GLN A 423 27.51 -18.60 -8.63
C GLN A 423 28.18 -17.28 -8.24
N VAL A 424 29.41 -17.04 -8.71
CA VAL A 424 30.11 -15.75 -8.50
C VAL A 424 29.59 -14.73 -9.51
N THR A 425 29.03 -13.64 -9.01
CA THR A 425 28.54 -12.51 -9.80
C THR A 425 29.53 -11.35 -9.73
N PRO A 426 29.97 -10.82 -10.89
CA PRO A 426 30.81 -9.62 -10.91
C PRO A 426 30.06 -8.41 -10.35
N SER A 427 30.69 -7.62 -9.49
CA SER A 427 30.05 -6.43 -8.90
C SER A 427 29.83 -5.26 -9.88
N ARG A 428 30.45 -5.34 -11.06
CA ARG A 428 30.42 -4.42 -12.22
C ARG A 428 30.87 -2.97 -11.96
N HIS A 429 30.56 -2.35 -10.81
CA HIS A 429 30.97 -0.98 -10.47
C HIS A 429 31.27 -0.67 -8.97
N ARG A 430 31.05 -1.57 -7.99
CA ARG A 430 31.33 -1.26 -6.55
C ARG A 430 31.92 -2.44 -5.74
N THR A 431 32.40 -2.11 -4.54
CA THR A 431 32.90 -2.98 -3.43
C THR A 431 33.57 -4.32 -3.78
N SER A 432 32.86 -5.42 -4.07
CA SER A 432 33.44 -6.76 -4.29
C SER A 432 32.50 -7.71 -5.06
N ASP A 433 33.06 -8.61 -5.87
CA ASP A 433 32.32 -9.75 -6.43
C ASP A 433 31.65 -10.57 -5.31
N TYR A 434 30.47 -11.12 -5.56
CA TYR A 434 29.63 -11.77 -4.54
C TYR A 434 29.03 -13.09 -5.04
N LEU A 435 28.49 -13.90 -4.12
CA LEU A 435 27.75 -15.12 -4.47
C LEU A 435 26.26 -14.83 -4.63
N ILE A 436 25.64 -15.39 -5.68
CA ILE A 436 24.17 -15.45 -5.87
C ILE A 436 23.71 -16.90 -6.03
N ALA A 437 22.52 -17.22 -5.55
CA ALA A 437 21.86 -18.50 -5.78
C ALA A 437 20.35 -18.32 -6.02
N GLN A 438 19.79 -19.12 -6.93
CA GLN A 438 18.34 -19.18 -7.21
C GLN A 438 17.73 -20.40 -6.52
N VAL A 439 16.60 -20.21 -5.82
CA VAL A 439 15.97 -21.21 -4.95
C VAL A 439 14.56 -21.49 -5.46
N ALA A 440 14.39 -22.62 -6.14
CA ALA A 440 13.17 -22.95 -6.89
C ALA A 440 12.11 -23.75 -6.09
N SER A 441 12.44 -24.38 -4.96
CA SER A 441 11.49 -25.18 -4.17
C SER A 441 11.86 -25.31 -2.69
N THR A 442 10.88 -25.68 -1.86
CA THR A 442 11.02 -25.86 -0.41
C THR A 442 11.75 -27.13 0.02
N ASP A 443 11.97 -28.08 -0.89
CA ASP A 443 12.39 -29.46 -0.57
C ASP A 443 13.88 -29.74 -0.88
N GLN A 444 14.69 -28.69 -1.08
CA GLN A 444 16.14 -28.80 -1.19
C GLN A 444 16.82 -28.51 0.15
N THR A 445 18.05 -29.03 0.32
CA THR A 445 18.91 -28.65 1.44
C THR A 445 19.05 -27.12 1.49
N PRO A 446 18.90 -26.48 2.66
CA PRO A 446 18.82 -25.03 2.74
C PRO A 446 20.11 -24.39 2.24
N THR A 447 19.97 -23.51 1.25
CA THR A 447 21.09 -22.84 0.60
C THR A 447 21.70 -21.84 1.60
N SER A 448 23.01 -21.95 1.85
CA SER A 448 23.69 -21.21 2.91
C SER A 448 25.15 -20.91 2.62
N VAL A 449 25.68 -19.87 3.27
CA VAL A 449 27.10 -19.54 3.35
C VAL A 449 27.48 -19.41 4.83
N THR A 450 28.53 -20.11 5.24
CA THR A 450 29.12 -20.01 6.58
C THR A 450 30.44 -19.26 6.49
N PHE A 451 30.54 -18.15 7.21
CA PHE A 451 31.72 -17.31 7.35
C PHE A 451 32.42 -17.65 8.67
N MET A 452 33.74 -17.78 8.63
CA MET A 452 34.58 -18.04 9.80
C MET A 452 35.75 -17.04 9.78
N PRO A 453 35.76 -15.99 10.62
CA PRO A 453 36.86 -15.02 10.67
C PRO A 453 38.11 -15.55 11.39
N ASP A 454 39.22 -14.83 11.22
CA ASP A 454 40.44 -14.97 12.03
C ASP A 454 40.55 -13.86 13.09
N ILE A 455 39.80 -14.00 14.19
CA ILE A 455 39.86 -13.09 15.34
C ILE A 455 41.18 -13.31 16.08
N LYS A 456 42.14 -12.38 15.97
CA LYS A 456 43.48 -12.51 16.58
C LYS A 456 43.52 -12.13 18.07
N GLN A 457 42.50 -11.45 18.60
CA GLN A 457 42.38 -11.07 20.01
C GLN A 457 40.92 -11.06 20.47
N SER A 458 40.64 -11.52 21.70
CA SER A 458 39.30 -11.36 22.27
C SER A 458 39.04 -9.89 22.65
N GLY A 459 37.80 -9.43 22.53
CA GLY A 459 37.39 -8.07 22.85
C GLY A 459 35.94 -7.79 22.44
N ASN A 460 35.46 -6.56 22.61
CA ASN A 460 34.14 -6.17 22.10
C ASN A 460 34.24 -5.86 20.59
N TYR A 461 33.37 -6.42 19.76
CA TYR A 461 33.31 -6.17 18.31
C TYR A 461 31.90 -5.79 17.84
N SER A 462 31.83 -5.01 16.77
CA SER A 462 30.65 -4.93 15.87
C SER A 462 30.80 -6.02 14.81
N VAL A 463 29.72 -6.78 14.58
CA VAL A 463 29.65 -7.75 13.48
C VAL A 463 28.64 -7.26 12.45
N THR A 464 29.14 -6.92 11.26
CA THR A 464 28.34 -6.36 10.16
C THR A 464 28.24 -7.32 8.98
N VAL A 465 27.03 -7.56 8.46
CA VAL A 465 26.79 -8.35 7.24
C VAL A 465 26.50 -7.42 6.07
N PHE A 466 27.15 -7.61 4.92
CA PHE A 466 26.95 -6.80 3.72
C PHE A 466 26.06 -7.51 2.69
N THR A 467 25.07 -6.79 2.16
CA THR A 467 24.08 -7.30 1.19
C THR A 467 24.14 -6.48 -0.10
N PRO A 468 24.52 -7.08 -1.25
CA PRO A 468 24.55 -6.40 -2.55
C PRO A 468 23.17 -5.92 -3.00
N GLY A 469 23.14 -4.79 -3.72
CA GLY A 469 21.93 -4.27 -4.38
C GLY A 469 21.37 -5.21 -5.45
N CYS A 470 20.06 -5.16 -5.69
CA CYS A 470 19.36 -6.02 -6.64
C CYS A 470 19.21 -5.45 -8.06
N LEU A 471 19.44 -4.13 -8.25
CA LEU A 471 19.32 -3.50 -9.57
C LEU A 471 20.42 -3.97 -10.54
N GLN A 472 21.62 -4.25 -10.03
CA GLN A 472 22.80 -4.64 -10.82
C GLN A 472 22.72 -6.04 -11.44
N ASP A 473 21.96 -6.95 -10.81
CA ASP A 473 21.70 -8.31 -11.30
C ASP A 473 20.26 -8.51 -11.79
N ASN A 474 19.44 -7.46 -11.77
CA ASN A 474 18.04 -7.44 -12.21
C ASN A 474 17.18 -8.51 -11.51
N THR A 475 17.37 -8.69 -10.20
CA THR A 475 16.63 -9.70 -9.41
C THR A 475 15.64 -9.14 -8.39
N CYS A 476 15.44 -7.82 -8.31
CA CYS A 476 14.65 -7.16 -7.26
C CYS A 476 13.29 -7.81 -6.97
N ASP A 477 12.49 -8.08 -8.01
CA ASP A 477 11.15 -8.71 -7.91
C ASP A 477 11.16 -10.15 -7.34
N THR A 478 12.35 -10.72 -7.17
CA THR A 478 12.57 -12.11 -6.76
C THR A 478 13.57 -12.23 -5.60
N ARG A 479 14.07 -11.14 -5.02
CA ARG A 479 15.00 -11.20 -3.89
C ARG A 479 14.28 -11.71 -2.63
N GLY A 480 14.94 -12.61 -1.91
CA GLY A 480 14.39 -13.26 -0.72
C GLY A 480 14.87 -12.71 0.63
N MET A 481 14.41 -13.38 1.68
CA MET A 481 14.87 -13.24 3.07
C MET A 481 15.85 -14.36 3.43
N VAL A 482 16.82 -14.05 4.29
CA VAL A 482 17.78 -15.01 4.84
C VAL A 482 17.78 -14.95 6.37
N ASP A 483 17.80 -16.12 7.00
CA ASP A 483 18.07 -16.26 8.43
C ASP A 483 19.59 -16.23 8.62
N VAL A 484 20.09 -15.26 9.39
CA VAL A 484 21.50 -15.14 9.75
C VAL A 484 21.66 -15.53 11.21
N THR A 485 22.49 -16.54 11.46
CA THR A 485 22.80 -17.03 12.81
C THR A 485 24.28 -16.82 13.13
N TRP A 486 24.63 -16.65 14.40
CA TRP A 486 26.03 -16.48 14.81
C TRP A 486 26.37 -17.19 16.11
N SER A 487 27.66 -17.47 16.28
CA SER A 487 28.27 -17.96 17.51
C SER A 487 29.62 -17.27 17.65
N VAL A 488 29.82 -16.53 18.74
CA VAL A 488 30.93 -15.56 18.90
C VAL A 488 31.71 -15.70 20.20
N SER A 489 31.21 -16.44 21.19
CA SER A 489 31.95 -16.81 22.40
C SER A 489 31.80 -18.30 22.70
N SER A 490 32.83 -18.89 23.33
CA SER A 490 32.80 -20.30 23.76
C SER A 490 31.84 -20.57 24.92
N ASN A 491 31.37 -19.54 25.62
CA ASN A 491 30.56 -19.65 26.83
C ASN A 491 29.05 -19.42 26.59
N SER A 492 28.64 -19.12 25.36
CA SER A 492 27.23 -18.91 24.99
C SER A 492 26.63 -20.15 24.33
N ASP A 493 25.91 -20.97 25.09
CA ASP A 493 25.13 -22.11 24.56
C ASP A 493 23.94 -21.68 23.66
N ARG A 494 23.64 -20.38 23.59
CA ARG A 494 22.60 -19.82 22.72
C ARG A 494 23.19 -19.38 21.38
N GLN A 495 22.78 -20.06 20.31
CA GLN A 495 22.93 -19.56 18.95
C GLN A 495 21.85 -18.50 18.69
N GLU A 496 22.29 -17.25 18.55
CA GLU A 496 21.39 -16.12 18.23
C GLU A 496 21.13 -16.04 16.73
N GLN A 497 20.02 -15.39 16.36
CA GLN A 497 19.59 -15.29 14.97
C GLN A 497 18.81 -14.00 14.68
N THR A 498 18.90 -13.53 13.45
CA THR A 498 18.08 -12.44 12.89
C THR A 498 17.67 -12.73 11.45
N VAL A 499 16.69 -12.02 10.93
CA VAL A 499 16.23 -12.14 9.53
C VAL A 499 16.70 -10.91 8.75
N ILE A 500 17.45 -11.12 7.68
CA ILE A 500 17.86 -10.07 6.75
C ILE A 500 17.05 -10.19 5.45
N TYR A 501 16.47 -9.07 5.03
CA TYR A 501 15.81 -8.89 3.73
C TYR A 501 16.86 -8.43 2.70
N GLN A 502 16.86 -9.01 1.49
CA GLN A 502 17.88 -8.75 0.45
C GLN A 502 17.33 -8.03 -0.79
N THR A 503 16.18 -7.37 -0.64
CA THR A 503 15.39 -6.67 -1.66
C THR A 503 15.81 -5.21 -1.90
N ASN A 504 16.87 -4.76 -1.22
CA ASN A 504 17.48 -3.45 -1.37
C ASN A 504 17.95 -3.19 -2.82
N ASN A 505 17.60 -2.02 -3.36
CA ASN A 505 17.96 -1.59 -4.71
C ASN A 505 19.48 -1.47 -4.89
N PHE A 506 20.15 -0.85 -3.91
CA PHE A 506 21.58 -0.59 -3.86
C PHE A 506 22.24 -1.37 -2.72
N ASP A 507 23.57 -1.44 -2.68
CA ASP A 507 24.31 -2.14 -1.60
C ASP A 507 23.93 -1.59 -0.22
N LYS A 508 23.72 -2.47 0.76
CA LYS A 508 23.50 -2.12 2.17
C LYS A 508 24.32 -2.99 3.12
N TYR A 509 24.21 -2.69 4.40
CA TYR A 509 24.71 -3.57 5.46
C TYR A 509 23.77 -3.60 6.66
N ASP A 510 23.87 -4.65 7.47
CA ASP A 510 23.10 -4.83 8.71
C ASP A 510 24.07 -5.27 9.83
N GLN A 511 24.14 -4.53 10.94
CA GLN A 511 24.83 -5.02 12.15
C GLN A 511 24.00 -6.12 12.81
N ILE A 512 24.59 -7.30 13.02
CA ILE A 512 23.94 -8.48 13.60
C ILE A 512 24.30 -8.70 15.07
N PHE A 513 25.49 -8.28 15.49
CA PHE A 513 25.97 -8.46 16.86
C PHE A 513 26.83 -7.28 17.30
N LEU A 514 26.77 -6.97 18.60
CA LEU A 514 27.55 -5.97 19.29
C LEU A 514 27.88 -6.51 20.68
N GLY A 515 29.15 -6.78 20.97
CA GLY A 515 29.57 -7.32 22.26
C GLY A 515 30.85 -8.13 22.19
N PHE A 516 31.14 -8.90 23.25
CA PHE A 516 32.38 -9.65 23.38
C PHE A 516 32.46 -10.83 22.38
N VAL A 517 33.60 -10.95 21.72
CA VAL A 517 33.94 -12.05 20.79
C VAL A 517 35.25 -12.69 21.24
N ASP A 518 35.30 -14.01 21.23
CA ASP A 518 36.49 -14.79 21.58
C ASP A 518 37.48 -14.93 20.41
N VAL A 519 38.77 -14.93 20.74
CA VAL A 519 39.89 -15.23 19.83
C VAL A 519 39.72 -16.60 19.14
N SER A 520 40.06 -16.65 17.85
CA SER A 520 40.07 -17.89 17.07
C SER A 520 41.11 -18.88 17.61
N SER A 521 40.68 -20.11 17.89
CA SER A 521 41.51 -21.16 18.49
C SER A 521 41.15 -22.56 17.97
N SER A 522 41.90 -23.58 18.39
CA SER A 522 41.59 -24.98 18.05
C SER A 522 40.29 -25.50 18.66
N ASN A 523 39.80 -24.85 19.73
CA ASN A 523 38.65 -25.31 20.51
C ASN A 523 37.38 -24.52 20.19
N PHE A 524 37.53 -23.28 19.74
CA PHE A 524 36.45 -22.38 19.38
C PHE A 524 36.87 -21.46 18.25
N ARG A 525 35.99 -21.27 17.26
CA ARG A 525 36.15 -20.30 16.19
C ARG A 525 34.81 -19.57 16.01
N PRO A 526 34.78 -18.24 16.03
CA PRO A 526 33.57 -17.49 15.73
C PRO A 526 32.99 -17.89 14.36
N THR A 527 31.68 -17.87 14.24
CA THR A 527 30.98 -18.20 13.00
C THR A 527 29.78 -17.30 12.78
N VAL A 528 29.53 -16.95 11.51
CA VAL A 528 28.28 -16.33 11.05
C VAL A 528 27.77 -17.17 9.89
N LYS A 529 26.51 -17.58 9.92
CA LYS A 529 25.90 -18.43 8.89
C LYS A 529 24.64 -17.78 8.34
N LEU A 530 24.68 -17.43 7.05
CA LEU A 530 23.56 -16.91 6.27
C LEU A 530 22.86 -18.10 5.59
N THR A 531 21.55 -18.26 5.79
CA THR A 531 20.75 -19.40 5.29
C THR A 531 19.43 -18.91 4.69
N THR A 532 18.94 -19.53 3.63
CA THR A 532 17.59 -19.24 3.09
C THR A 532 16.49 -19.45 4.13
N LYS A 533 15.67 -18.43 4.38
CA LYS A 533 14.51 -18.55 5.29
C LYS A 533 13.41 -19.42 4.67
N ALA A 534 12.84 -20.31 5.48
CA ALA A 534 11.82 -21.26 5.06
C ALA A 534 10.50 -20.59 4.60
N GLY A 535 9.75 -21.28 3.74
CA GLY A 535 8.43 -20.83 3.24
C GLY A 535 8.45 -19.95 1.99
N GLN A 536 9.62 -19.63 1.44
CA GLN A 536 9.79 -18.83 0.23
C GLN A 536 9.95 -19.72 -1.02
N GLN A 537 9.52 -19.24 -2.18
CA GLN A 537 9.59 -19.97 -3.46
C GLN A 537 10.06 -19.03 -4.60
N ASN A 538 10.84 -19.57 -5.53
CA ASN A 538 11.36 -18.86 -6.72
C ASN A 538 12.15 -17.58 -6.39
N ILE A 539 12.94 -17.61 -5.32
CA ILE A 539 13.72 -16.45 -4.86
C ILE A 539 15.20 -16.49 -5.28
N HIS A 540 15.83 -15.33 -5.35
CA HIS A 540 17.27 -15.16 -5.37
C HIS A 540 17.78 -14.73 -3.99
N VAL A 541 18.89 -15.33 -3.55
CA VAL A 541 19.64 -14.93 -2.34
C VAL A 541 21.08 -14.64 -2.69
N VAL A 542 21.70 -13.73 -1.92
CA VAL A 542 23.08 -13.26 -2.11
C VAL A 542 23.91 -13.33 -0.84
N ALA A 543 25.23 -13.44 -1.00
CA ALA A 543 26.20 -13.34 0.08
C ALA A 543 27.45 -12.61 -0.41
N SER A 544 27.82 -11.51 0.25
CA SER A 544 29.02 -10.71 -0.09
C SER A 544 30.13 -10.91 0.93
N ARG A 545 30.00 -10.31 2.12
CA ARG A 545 31.02 -10.41 3.19
C ARG A 545 30.44 -10.10 4.57
N VAL A 546 31.15 -10.54 5.60
CA VAL A 546 30.97 -10.17 7.00
C VAL A 546 32.21 -9.42 7.48
N ARG A 547 32.05 -8.47 8.40
CA ARG A 547 33.11 -7.66 9.00
C ARG A 547 33.03 -7.72 10.51
N PHE A 548 34.17 -7.85 11.16
CA PHE A 548 34.38 -7.76 12.60
C PHE A 548 35.25 -6.54 12.86
N GLU A 549 34.64 -5.45 13.33
CA GLU A 549 35.30 -4.19 13.71
C GLU A 549 35.48 -4.19 15.23
N LEU A 550 36.71 -4.12 15.74
CA LEU A 550 36.97 -4.10 17.18
C LEU A 550 36.56 -2.74 17.76
N ILE A 551 35.77 -2.78 18.83
CA ILE A 551 35.19 -1.63 19.48
C ILE A 551 35.97 -1.29 20.76
N SER A 552 36.34 -0.03 20.85
CA SER A 552 36.79 0.63 22.06
C SER A 552 35.60 1.09 22.91
N SER A 553 35.78 1.10 24.23
CA SER A 553 34.81 1.68 25.17
C SER A 553 35.53 2.64 26.11
N THR A 554 34.91 3.80 26.39
CA THR A 554 35.30 4.65 27.54
C THR A 554 35.04 3.94 28.87
N GLY A 555 34.16 2.93 28.89
CA GLY A 555 33.44 2.50 30.06
C GLY A 555 32.46 3.57 30.55
N GLY A 556 31.61 3.22 31.52
CA GLY A 556 30.82 4.18 32.28
C GLY A 556 29.54 4.72 31.62
N LEU A 557 29.13 4.21 30.44
CA LEU A 557 27.78 4.38 29.92
C LEU A 557 27.10 3.01 29.78
N ASN A 558 25.75 3.01 29.74
CA ASN A 558 24.95 1.81 29.55
C ASN A 558 23.58 2.23 28.96
N GLY A 559 23.52 2.35 27.63
CA GLY A 559 22.30 2.63 26.85
C GLY A 559 21.71 4.05 26.91
N LEU A 560 22.26 4.95 27.73
CA LEU A 560 21.79 6.34 27.90
C LEU A 560 22.96 7.34 27.90
N TYR A 561 22.77 8.49 27.25
CA TYR A 561 23.68 9.63 27.32
C TYR A 561 22.94 10.98 27.21
N GLU A 562 23.23 11.90 28.13
CA GLU A 562 22.81 13.30 28.10
C GLU A 562 23.96 14.19 27.57
N PHE A 563 23.65 14.98 26.55
CA PHE A 563 24.53 15.94 25.90
C PHE A 563 23.99 17.36 26.09
N ASP A 564 24.84 18.27 26.56
CA ASP A 564 24.58 19.71 26.58
C ASP A 564 25.24 20.38 25.36
N PRO A 565 24.47 20.93 24.40
CA PRO A 565 25.01 21.61 23.22
C PRO A 565 25.83 22.88 23.52
N GLU A 566 25.70 23.50 24.70
CA GLU A 566 26.47 24.70 25.07
C GLU A 566 27.91 24.37 25.53
N VAL A 567 28.18 23.11 25.91
CA VAL A 567 29.47 22.68 26.46
C VAL A 567 30.43 22.22 25.34
N LYS A 568 31.59 22.88 25.27
CA LYS A 568 32.59 22.65 24.20
C LYS A 568 33.52 21.45 24.42
N GLU A 569 33.66 20.95 25.65
CA GLU A 569 34.52 19.80 25.96
C GLU A 569 33.70 18.66 26.57
N THR A 570 33.81 17.46 26.00
CA THR A 570 33.11 16.29 26.51
C THR A 570 33.74 15.78 27.81
N SER A 571 32.96 15.82 28.89
CA SER A 571 33.31 15.15 30.15
C SER A 571 33.12 13.62 30.04
N VAL A 572 34.17 12.86 30.34
CA VAL A 572 34.09 11.40 30.58
C VAL A 572 33.70 11.04 32.01
N ASP A 573 33.51 12.03 32.89
CA ASP A 573 32.87 11.83 34.19
C ASP A 573 31.35 11.86 34.02
N PHE A 574 30.79 10.68 33.77
CA PHE A 574 29.36 10.45 33.58
C PHE A 574 28.55 10.55 34.88
N SER A 575 29.20 10.59 36.06
CA SER A 575 28.52 10.60 37.36
C SER A 575 27.79 11.92 37.67
N LYS A 576 28.02 12.98 36.89
CA LYS A 576 27.40 14.30 37.09
C LYS A 576 25.95 14.38 36.62
N SER A 577 25.65 13.82 35.44
CA SER A 577 24.29 13.79 34.88
C SER A 577 23.39 12.80 35.64
N ALA A 578 22.15 13.18 35.89
CA ALA A 578 21.14 12.28 36.45
C ALA A 578 20.75 11.16 35.47
N ILE A 579 20.73 11.46 34.17
CA ILE A 579 20.36 10.55 33.11
C ILE A 579 21.47 9.52 32.88
N ASN A 580 22.73 9.97 32.85
CA ASN A 580 23.88 9.06 32.72
C ASN A 580 23.99 8.13 33.94
N ARG A 581 23.80 8.64 35.17
CA ARG A 581 23.68 7.80 36.37
C ARG A 581 22.55 6.77 36.27
N ALA A 582 21.38 7.17 35.80
CA ALA A 582 20.24 6.26 35.64
C ALA A 582 20.53 5.11 34.66
N GLY A 583 21.40 5.31 33.66
CA GLY A 583 21.93 4.23 32.81
C GLY A 583 22.96 3.36 33.53
N MET A 584 23.95 3.97 34.20
CA MET A 584 24.97 3.23 34.98
C MET A 584 24.40 2.35 36.10
N ASP A 585 23.24 2.71 36.65
CA ASP A 585 22.54 1.93 37.69
C ASP A 585 21.76 0.71 37.14
N LEU A 586 21.75 0.50 35.82
CA LEU A 586 21.16 -0.67 35.16
C LEU A 586 22.17 -1.83 35.07
N ASP A 587 21.64 -3.05 34.96
CA ASP A 587 22.44 -4.24 34.69
C ASP A 587 23.19 -4.11 33.33
N PRO A 588 24.39 -4.69 33.16
CA PRO A 588 25.19 -4.53 31.95
C PRO A 588 24.48 -5.01 30.68
N GLY A 589 24.64 -4.28 29.58
CA GLY A 589 24.01 -4.59 28.29
C GLY A 589 22.59 -4.03 28.16
N ALA A 590 22.27 -2.94 28.86
CA ALA A 590 20.98 -2.28 28.75
C ALA A 590 20.76 -1.75 27.33
N SER A 591 19.64 -2.13 26.72
CA SER A 591 19.23 -1.67 25.39
C SER A 591 17.98 -0.81 25.53
N VAL A 592 18.15 0.51 25.45
CA VAL A 592 17.01 1.43 25.34
C VAL A 592 16.49 1.36 23.90
N THR A 593 15.18 1.23 23.73
CA THR A 593 14.52 1.19 22.42
C THR A 593 13.83 2.51 22.11
N SER A 594 13.19 3.13 23.10
CA SER A 594 12.31 4.29 22.91
C SER A 594 12.33 5.25 24.11
N LEU A 595 12.38 6.55 23.82
CA LEU A 595 12.32 7.65 24.79
C LEU A 595 11.07 8.49 24.52
N ALA A 596 10.40 8.93 25.59
CA ALA A 596 9.32 9.93 25.48
C ALA A 596 9.46 10.98 26.60
N PHE A 597 9.51 12.26 26.23
CA PHE A 597 9.60 13.37 27.17
C PHE A 597 8.31 14.22 27.14
N GLY A 598 7.78 14.57 28.32
CA GLY A 598 6.64 15.48 28.43
C GLY A 598 6.17 15.66 29.87
N LYS A 599 5.55 16.81 30.17
CA LYS A 599 5.18 17.24 31.53
C LYS A 599 6.35 17.14 32.53
N ASP A 600 7.56 17.49 32.06
CA ASP A 600 8.81 17.44 32.81
C ASP A 600 9.19 16.03 33.36
N ILE A 601 8.67 14.97 32.71
CA ILE A 601 9.02 13.56 32.94
C ILE A 601 9.67 12.98 31.69
N LEU A 602 10.81 12.32 31.84
CA LEU A 602 11.43 11.50 30.80
C LEU A 602 11.08 10.02 31.05
N PHE A 603 10.38 9.38 30.12
CA PHE A 603 10.13 7.94 30.10
C PHE A 603 11.17 7.24 29.23
N ILE A 604 11.69 6.13 29.74
CA ILE A 604 12.76 5.34 29.13
C ILE A 604 12.27 3.89 29.05
N ALA A 605 12.21 3.34 27.85
CA ALA A 605 11.68 2.01 27.57
C ALA A 605 12.68 1.18 26.75
N GLY A 606 12.70 -0.15 26.97
CA GLY A 606 13.66 -1.02 26.31
C GLY A 606 13.69 -2.45 26.82
N ASN A 607 14.86 -3.08 26.66
CA ASN A 607 15.25 -4.33 27.27
C ASN A 607 16.40 -4.04 28.27
N PHE A 608 16.05 -3.90 29.54
CA PHE A 608 16.99 -3.63 30.62
C PHE A 608 16.37 -3.98 31.98
N SER A 609 17.22 -4.18 32.98
CA SER A 609 16.80 -4.43 34.37
C SER A 609 17.68 -3.67 35.36
N SER A 610 17.18 -3.56 36.58
CA SER A 610 17.94 -3.18 37.77
C SER A 610 17.46 -4.03 38.95
N SER A 611 18.08 -3.87 40.11
CA SER A 611 17.63 -4.48 41.37
C SER A 611 16.18 -4.12 41.79
N SER A 612 15.53 -3.14 41.14
CA SER A 612 14.22 -2.63 41.56
C SER A 612 13.14 -2.57 40.47
N PHE A 613 13.50 -2.58 39.18
CA PHE A 613 12.55 -2.48 38.05
C PHE A 613 13.08 -3.16 36.77
N SER A 614 12.22 -3.31 35.75
CA SER A 614 12.60 -3.85 34.44
C SER A 614 11.81 -3.23 33.28
N ASN A 615 12.49 -3.12 32.13
CA ASN A 615 12.00 -2.76 30.78
C ASN A 615 11.38 -1.37 30.59
N ILE A 616 10.97 -0.69 31.67
CA ILE A 616 10.52 0.70 31.62
C ILE A 616 10.79 1.43 32.94
N MET A 617 11.31 2.65 32.86
CA MET A 617 11.51 3.55 34.00
C MET A 617 11.17 5.00 33.62
N SER A 618 11.13 5.88 34.60
CA SER A 618 11.01 7.33 34.39
C SER A 618 12.05 8.12 35.18
N ILE A 619 12.38 9.30 34.70
CA ILE A 619 13.20 10.29 35.42
C ILE A 619 12.33 11.53 35.67
N THR A 620 12.31 11.99 36.91
CA THR A 620 11.59 13.20 37.35
C THR A 620 12.44 13.88 38.43
N ASP A 621 12.58 15.21 38.37
CA ASP A 621 13.42 16.00 39.29
C ASP A 621 14.86 15.44 39.45
N GLY A 622 15.45 14.95 38.36
CA GLY A 622 16.80 14.36 38.35
C GLY A 622 16.93 13.04 39.11
N LYS A 623 15.82 12.32 39.35
CA LYS A 623 15.79 11.02 40.05
C LYS A 623 15.11 9.95 39.22
N THR A 624 15.71 8.77 39.19
CA THR A 624 15.10 7.56 38.62
C THR A 624 13.93 7.10 39.48
N VAL A 625 12.78 6.87 38.86
CA VAL A 625 11.55 6.42 39.48
C VAL A 625 11.05 5.18 38.73
N SER A 626 10.89 4.09 39.48
CA SER A 626 10.20 2.90 38.97
C SER A 626 8.74 3.24 38.69
N LEU A 627 8.23 2.82 37.53
CA LEU A 627 6.78 2.72 37.32
C LEU A 627 6.18 1.67 38.29
N PRO A 628 4.85 1.64 38.51
CA PRO A 628 4.20 0.71 39.41
C PRO A 628 4.62 -0.75 39.17
N ASP A 629 4.60 -1.54 40.24
CA ASP A 629 4.95 -2.97 40.25
C ASP A 629 6.38 -3.33 39.80
N GLY A 630 7.27 -2.35 39.63
CA GLY A 630 8.62 -2.58 39.09
C GLY A 630 8.69 -2.52 37.57
N GLY A 631 7.73 -1.89 36.89
CA GLY A 631 7.70 -1.83 35.43
C GLY A 631 7.06 -3.06 34.80
N LEU A 632 7.61 -3.55 33.69
CA LEU A 632 7.01 -4.57 32.82
C LEU A 632 7.86 -5.85 32.77
N ASN A 633 7.21 -7.01 32.63
CA ASN A 633 7.86 -8.31 32.76
C ASN A 633 8.66 -8.79 31.53
N SER A 634 8.72 -7.98 30.48
CA SER A 634 9.44 -8.27 29.22
C SER A 634 9.69 -6.96 28.46
N GLN A 635 10.48 -7.04 27.39
CA GLN A 635 10.91 -5.91 26.57
C GLN A 635 9.75 -5.03 26.08
N VAL A 636 9.97 -3.71 26.15
CA VAL A 636 9.15 -2.69 25.49
C VAL A 636 9.87 -2.23 24.22
N ASN A 637 9.15 -2.12 23.10
CA ASN A 637 9.72 -1.76 21.81
C ASN A 637 9.43 -0.30 21.44
N SER A 638 8.25 0.21 21.79
CA SER A 638 7.80 1.54 21.40
C SER A 638 6.86 2.14 22.45
N VAL A 639 7.00 3.45 22.68
CA VAL A 639 6.11 4.21 23.57
C VAL A 639 5.62 5.49 22.88
N LEU A 640 4.38 5.89 23.19
CA LEU A 640 3.75 7.11 22.70
C LEU A 640 3.11 7.85 23.88
N LEU A 641 3.59 9.05 24.19
CA LEU A 641 2.98 9.93 25.18
C LEU A 641 1.91 10.80 24.52
N LEU A 642 0.65 10.62 24.92
CA LEU A 642 -0.50 11.38 24.42
C LEU A 642 -1.35 11.89 25.59
N GLU A 643 -1.42 13.21 25.75
CA GLU A 643 -2.14 13.93 26.81
C GLU A 643 -1.77 13.50 28.24
N ASP A 644 -2.51 12.56 28.85
CA ASP A 644 -2.26 11.99 30.18
C ASP A 644 -1.90 10.51 30.17
N SER A 645 -1.80 9.91 28.99
CA SER A 645 -1.57 8.47 28.81
C SER A 645 -0.26 8.22 28.08
N LEU A 646 0.63 7.44 28.69
CA LEU A 646 1.76 6.82 28.00
C LEU A 646 1.30 5.46 27.47
N PHE A 647 1.06 5.36 26.17
CA PHE A 647 0.78 4.09 25.50
C PHE A 647 2.09 3.35 25.25
N VAL A 648 2.12 2.04 25.49
CA VAL A 648 3.33 1.21 25.36
C VAL A 648 3.01 -0.09 24.61
N GLY A 649 3.95 -0.53 23.79
CA GLY A 649 3.88 -1.76 23.00
C GLY A 649 5.17 -2.57 23.08
N GLY A 650 5.07 -3.90 23.16
CA GLY A 650 6.22 -4.77 23.30
C GLY A 650 5.88 -6.26 23.30
N ASN A 651 6.62 -7.03 24.09
CA ASN A 651 6.49 -8.49 24.22
C ASN A 651 6.19 -8.92 25.68
N PHE A 652 5.51 -8.06 26.44
CA PHE A 652 5.15 -8.24 27.85
C PHE A 652 3.74 -8.78 28.02
N SER A 653 3.51 -9.61 29.04
CA SER A 653 2.16 -10.06 29.38
C SER A 653 1.56 -9.29 30.56
N SER A 654 2.39 -8.81 31.49
CA SER A 654 1.95 -8.14 32.72
C SER A 654 3.03 -7.22 33.28
N THR A 655 2.74 -6.59 34.41
CA THR A 655 3.74 -5.87 35.22
C THR A 655 4.71 -6.85 35.90
N LEU A 656 5.90 -6.37 36.27
CA LEU A 656 6.98 -7.23 36.81
C LEU A 656 6.55 -8.03 38.06
N ARG A 657 5.76 -7.42 38.95
CA ARG A 657 5.21 -8.08 40.16
C ARG A 657 3.78 -8.63 39.99
N GLY A 658 3.17 -8.47 38.82
CA GLY A 658 1.85 -9.02 38.49
C GLY A 658 0.66 -8.37 39.20
N THR A 659 0.84 -7.21 39.83
CA THR A 659 -0.15 -6.54 40.71
C THR A 659 -0.91 -5.41 40.01
N SER A 660 -1.34 -5.61 38.75
CA SER A 660 -2.21 -4.64 38.07
C SER A 660 -3.51 -4.43 38.87
N GLU A 661 -3.96 -3.17 39.03
CA GLU A 661 -5.13 -2.82 39.86
C GLU A 661 -6.45 -3.53 39.45
N SER A 662 -6.47 -4.17 38.28
CA SER A 662 -7.62 -4.89 37.74
C SER A 662 -7.48 -6.42 37.75
N GLY A 663 -6.30 -6.97 38.07
CA GLY A 663 -6.00 -8.40 37.93
C GLY A 663 -6.08 -8.92 36.48
N LYS A 664 -6.21 -8.02 35.49
CA LYS A 664 -6.26 -8.35 34.06
C LYS A 664 -4.85 -8.32 33.46
N SER A 665 -4.60 -9.24 32.52
CA SER A 665 -3.40 -9.28 31.67
C SER A 665 -3.32 -8.01 30.81
N LEU A 666 -2.12 -7.52 30.54
CA LEU A 666 -1.89 -6.40 29.63
C LEU A 666 -1.78 -6.90 28.17
N SER A 667 -1.11 -8.04 27.97
CA SER A 667 -0.96 -8.73 26.68
C SER A 667 -0.46 -7.83 25.54
N ASN A 668 0.85 -7.57 25.57
CA ASN A 668 1.67 -6.86 24.57
C ASN A 668 1.40 -5.36 24.40
N VAL A 669 0.30 -4.83 24.96
CA VAL A 669 -0.05 -3.40 24.94
C VAL A 669 -0.57 -2.91 26.29
N ALA A 670 -0.29 -1.65 26.65
CA ALA A 670 -0.87 -1.01 27.83
C ALA A 670 -0.93 0.51 27.70
N ALA A 671 -1.67 1.16 28.61
CA ALA A 671 -1.58 2.60 28.84
C ALA A 671 -1.29 2.89 30.32
N TYR A 672 -0.27 3.69 30.59
CA TYR A 672 0.02 4.23 31.93
C TYR A 672 -0.58 5.63 32.06
N SER A 673 -1.47 5.84 33.03
CA SER A 673 -2.04 7.16 33.32
C SER A 673 -1.11 7.94 34.25
N LEU A 674 -0.67 9.12 33.80
CA LEU A 674 0.23 9.99 34.55
C LEU A 674 -0.48 10.59 35.79
N SER A 675 -1.76 10.96 35.68
CA SER A 675 -2.53 11.50 36.80
C SER A 675 -2.85 10.47 37.89
N LYS A 676 -3.18 9.22 37.50
CA LYS A 676 -3.46 8.13 38.45
C LYS A 676 -2.21 7.40 38.94
N LYS A 677 -1.10 7.52 38.21
CA LYS A 677 0.13 6.73 38.38
C LYS A 677 -0.12 5.22 38.37
N ALA A 678 -0.97 4.75 37.45
CA ALA A 678 -1.44 3.37 37.38
C ALA A 678 -1.47 2.85 35.93
N TRP A 679 -1.27 1.54 35.78
CA TRP A 679 -1.39 0.81 34.51
C TRP A 679 -2.85 0.43 34.22
N GLY A 680 -3.31 0.71 33.00
CA GLY A 680 -4.58 0.26 32.46
C GLY A 680 -4.39 -0.66 31.24
N PRO A 681 -5.14 -1.78 31.14
CA PRO A 681 -5.13 -2.63 29.95
C PRO A 681 -5.92 -1.98 28.79
N LEU A 682 -5.55 -2.29 27.55
CA LEU A 682 -6.30 -1.88 26.35
C LEU A 682 -7.22 -3.01 25.89
N GLY A 683 -8.38 -3.12 26.56
CA GLY A 683 -9.25 -4.29 26.45
C GLY A 683 -8.60 -5.51 27.11
N ALA A 684 -8.30 -6.55 26.33
CA ALA A 684 -7.46 -7.68 26.75
C ALA A 684 -6.08 -7.74 26.05
N GLY A 685 -5.76 -6.74 25.21
CA GLY A 685 -4.54 -6.67 24.41
C GLY A 685 -4.58 -7.51 23.12
N VAL A 686 -3.41 -7.89 22.61
CA VAL A 686 -3.22 -8.62 21.33
C VAL A 686 -2.43 -9.92 21.51
N ASP A 687 -2.59 -10.86 20.58
CA ASP A 687 -2.04 -12.22 20.67
C ASP A 687 -0.53 -12.36 20.33
N GLY A 688 0.16 -11.27 19.99
CA GLY A 688 1.57 -11.28 19.62
C GLY A 688 2.31 -9.96 19.85
N ARG A 689 3.61 -9.94 19.51
CA ARG A 689 4.54 -8.84 19.81
C ARG A 689 4.18 -7.57 19.02
N VAL A 690 4.12 -6.43 19.70
CA VAL A 690 3.99 -5.11 19.07
C VAL A 690 5.38 -4.50 18.86
N GLU A 691 5.62 -3.94 17.67
CA GLU A 691 6.86 -3.28 17.30
C GLU A 691 6.75 -1.75 17.39
N SER A 692 5.61 -1.18 16.98
CA SER A 692 5.39 0.27 16.94
C SER A 692 4.07 0.70 17.58
N VAL A 693 4.10 1.87 18.24
CA VAL A 693 2.93 2.57 18.77
C VAL A 693 2.91 3.98 18.16
N VAL A 694 1.95 4.23 17.29
CA VAL A 694 1.96 5.38 16.38
C VAL A 694 0.71 6.23 16.57
N TYR A 695 0.85 7.56 16.55
CA TYR A 695 -0.31 8.45 16.57
C TYR A 695 -1.11 8.29 15.27
N PHE A 696 -2.43 8.14 15.39
CA PHE A 696 -3.33 8.04 14.26
C PHE A 696 -4.51 9.01 14.41
N SER A 697 -5.17 9.34 13.31
CA SER A 697 -6.33 10.24 13.31
C SER A 697 -7.46 9.62 12.50
N LEU A 698 -8.65 9.54 13.09
CA LEU A 698 -9.81 8.88 12.50
C LEU A 698 -10.99 9.84 12.38
N ASN A 699 -11.60 9.91 11.20
CA ASN A 699 -12.83 10.67 10.99
C ASN A 699 -14.06 9.79 11.28
N LEU A 700 -14.31 9.47 12.56
CA LEU A 700 -15.43 8.60 12.99
C LEU A 700 -16.79 9.30 13.02
N THR A 701 -16.80 10.63 13.04
CA THR A 701 -18.02 11.45 13.12
C THR A 701 -17.89 12.64 12.16
N ASP A 702 -18.89 12.86 11.28
CA ASP A 702 -18.91 13.93 10.26
C ASP A 702 -18.22 15.23 10.73
N ASN A 703 -17.08 15.56 10.10
CA ASN A 703 -16.28 16.77 10.28
C ASN A 703 -15.46 16.93 11.57
N LYS A 704 -15.16 15.88 12.34
CA LYS A 704 -14.18 15.94 13.44
C LYS A 704 -13.26 14.72 13.49
N PRO A 705 -11.97 14.87 13.11
CA PRO A 705 -10.96 13.86 13.39
C PRO A 705 -10.82 13.63 14.90
N GLU A 706 -10.98 12.39 15.34
CA GLU A 706 -10.73 11.94 16.70
C GLU A 706 -9.27 11.40 16.79
N PRO A 707 -8.51 11.70 17.85
CA PRO A 707 -7.19 11.11 18.07
C PRO A 707 -7.33 9.62 18.36
N ALA A 708 -6.42 8.82 17.78
CA ALA A 708 -6.36 7.38 17.93
C ALA A 708 -4.90 6.93 18.06
N VAL A 709 -4.70 5.68 18.48
CA VAL A 709 -3.36 5.07 18.62
C VAL A 709 -3.33 3.79 17.80
N ALA A 710 -2.50 3.76 16.76
CA ALA A 710 -2.24 2.59 15.95
C ALA A 710 -1.12 1.76 16.58
N PHE A 711 -1.33 0.45 16.62
CA PHE A 711 -0.35 -0.55 17.07
C PHE A 711 -0.03 -1.45 15.87
N SER A 712 1.25 -1.60 15.55
CA SER A 712 1.71 -2.51 14.48
C SER A 712 2.70 -3.53 15.02
N GLY A 713 2.67 -4.76 14.49
CA GLY A 713 3.63 -5.80 14.87
C GLY A 713 3.21 -7.21 14.46
N ASN A 714 3.88 -8.20 15.02
CA ASN A 714 3.65 -9.62 14.72
C ASN A 714 2.55 -10.21 15.63
N PHE A 715 1.31 -9.80 15.37
CA PHE A 715 0.09 -10.32 15.99
C PHE A 715 -0.98 -10.55 14.92
N SER A 716 -1.99 -11.36 15.21
CA SER A 716 -3.07 -11.72 14.28
C SER A 716 -4.48 -11.43 14.80
N HIS A 717 -4.64 -11.27 16.12
CA HIS A 717 -5.93 -11.03 16.75
C HIS A 717 -5.87 -10.01 17.89
N ILE A 718 -6.97 -9.27 18.05
CA ILE A 718 -7.32 -8.57 19.28
C ILE A 718 -8.06 -9.56 20.18
N LEU A 719 -7.57 -9.70 21.42
CA LEU A 719 -8.08 -10.68 22.38
C LEU A 719 -9.49 -10.31 22.87
N PRO A 720 -10.38 -11.30 23.10
CA PRO A 720 -11.75 -11.06 23.54
C PRO A 720 -11.80 -10.42 24.93
N PHE A 721 -12.70 -9.45 25.13
CA PHE A 721 -12.91 -8.82 26.44
C PHE A 721 -14.33 -8.30 26.63
N ASP A 722 -14.79 -8.32 27.87
CA ASP A 722 -16.12 -7.93 28.33
C ASP A 722 -17.25 -8.57 27.50
N LYS A 723 -17.78 -7.88 26.48
CA LYS A 723 -18.82 -8.39 25.56
C LYS A 723 -18.35 -8.56 24.10
N TYR A 724 -17.10 -8.22 23.81
CA TYR A 724 -16.54 -8.22 22.46
C TYR A 724 -15.78 -9.53 22.19
N PRO A 725 -16.08 -10.23 21.07
CA PRO A 725 -15.40 -11.47 20.71
C PRO A 725 -13.97 -11.21 20.23
N LEU A 726 -13.23 -12.29 19.98
CA LEU A 726 -11.94 -12.26 19.29
C LEU A 726 -12.12 -11.58 17.92
N GLN A 727 -11.31 -10.55 17.62
CA GLN A 727 -11.31 -9.90 16.31
C GLN A 727 -10.02 -10.20 15.56
N ILE A 728 -10.13 -10.36 14.24
CA ILE A 728 -8.97 -10.47 13.35
C ILE A 728 -8.34 -9.08 13.22
N ALA A 729 -7.03 -9.00 13.43
CA ALA A 729 -6.22 -7.80 13.31
C ALA A 729 -4.83 -8.21 12.81
N LEU A 730 -4.69 -8.35 11.48
CA LEU A 730 -3.52 -8.88 10.79
C LEU A 730 -2.33 -7.91 10.90
N GLY A 731 -1.64 -7.94 12.02
CA GLY A 731 -0.49 -7.10 12.35
C GLY A 731 -0.80 -5.63 12.64
N PHE A 732 -2.08 -5.21 12.58
CA PHE A 732 -2.48 -3.81 12.75
C PHE A 732 -3.81 -3.66 13.51
N ALA A 733 -3.78 -2.90 14.60
CA ALA A 733 -4.93 -2.62 15.45
C ALA A 733 -4.96 -1.13 15.84
N ILE A 734 -6.15 -0.53 15.94
CA ILE A 734 -6.27 0.89 16.32
C ILE A 734 -7.10 1.00 17.60
N TRP A 735 -6.51 1.54 18.66
CA TRP A 735 -7.21 1.92 19.87
C TRP A 735 -7.79 3.33 19.72
N VAL A 736 -9.02 3.54 20.18
CA VAL A 736 -9.71 4.83 20.12
C VAL A 736 -9.96 5.32 21.57
N PRO A 737 -9.10 6.20 22.12
CA PRO A 737 -9.18 6.63 23.53
C PRO A 737 -10.52 7.22 23.94
N SER A 738 -11.16 8.00 23.06
CA SER A 738 -12.50 8.60 23.27
C SER A 738 -13.61 7.56 23.46
N ARG A 739 -13.42 6.34 22.95
CA ARG A 739 -14.39 5.23 23.00
C ARG A 739 -13.97 4.12 23.98
N GLN A 740 -12.74 4.18 24.51
CA GLN A 740 -12.12 3.14 25.36
C GLN A 740 -12.23 1.74 24.75
N ASN A 741 -12.04 1.63 23.43
CA ASN A 741 -12.18 0.39 22.68
C ASN A 741 -11.30 0.40 21.43
N TRP A 742 -11.07 -0.78 20.86
CA TRP A 742 -10.49 -0.97 19.54
C TRP A 742 -11.47 -0.57 18.45
N LEU A 743 -10.98 0.06 17.39
CA LEU A 743 -11.79 0.45 16.22
C LEU A 743 -12.56 -0.75 15.67
N GLN A 744 -11.90 -1.90 15.57
CA GLN A 744 -12.44 -3.19 15.11
C GLN A 744 -13.70 -3.65 15.87
N ASN A 745 -13.94 -3.17 17.10
CA ASN A 745 -15.12 -3.47 17.91
C ASN A 745 -16.23 -2.42 17.85
N LEU A 746 -16.02 -1.29 17.18
CA LEU A 746 -16.97 -0.18 17.12
C LEU A 746 -17.98 -0.39 15.99
N ASP A 747 -19.27 -0.27 16.33
CA ASP A 747 -20.38 -0.25 15.37
C ASP A 747 -20.46 1.11 14.66
N VAL A 748 -19.48 1.37 13.79
CA VAL A 748 -19.33 2.57 12.98
C VAL A 748 -18.93 2.19 11.55
N SER A 749 -19.12 3.07 10.58
CA SER A 749 -18.59 2.85 9.22
C SER A 749 -17.07 3.00 9.24
N GLN A 750 -16.36 1.87 9.13
CA GLN A 750 -14.89 1.82 9.18
C GLN A 750 -14.29 1.76 7.79
N SER A 751 -13.11 2.36 7.63
CA SER A 751 -12.23 1.99 6.51
C SER A 751 -11.45 0.73 6.89
N ALA A 752 -11.36 -0.22 5.96
CA ALA A 752 -10.46 -1.36 6.09
C ALA A 752 -9.02 -0.88 5.91
N PHE A 753 -8.13 -1.26 6.83
CA PHE A 753 -6.70 -0.99 6.77
C PHE A 753 -5.93 -2.31 6.75
N ILE A 754 -4.93 -2.42 5.87
CA ILE A 754 -4.07 -3.61 5.69
C ILE A 754 -2.62 -3.14 5.62
N GLY A 755 -1.69 -3.82 6.28
CA GLY A 755 -0.29 -3.42 6.40
C GLY A 755 0.01 -2.75 7.76
N GLU A 756 1.18 -2.14 7.89
CA GLU A 756 1.71 -1.65 9.17
C GLU A 756 2.03 -0.14 9.12
N LEU A 757 2.01 0.53 10.26
CA LEU A 757 2.59 1.87 10.45
C LEU A 757 3.78 1.82 11.39
N THR A 758 4.91 2.39 10.98
CA THR A 758 6.13 2.45 11.79
C THR A 758 6.27 3.78 12.52
N THR A 759 5.92 4.90 11.87
CA THR A 759 5.96 6.23 12.50
C THR A 759 4.97 7.20 11.85
N SER A 760 4.73 8.34 12.50
CA SER A 760 3.84 9.40 12.00
C SER A 760 4.31 10.78 12.44
N LEU A 761 4.07 11.77 11.61
CA LEU A 761 4.37 13.17 11.86
C LEU A 761 3.09 14.00 11.70
N MET A 762 2.62 14.60 12.80
CA MET A 762 1.48 15.52 12.79
C MET A 762 1.95 16.94 12.48
N VAL A 763 1.32 17.56 11.48
CA VAL A 763 1.58 18.94 11.04
C VAL A 763 0.39 19.83 11.39
N LYS A 764 0.62 20.80 12.27
CA LYS A 764 -0.34 21.87 12.65
C LYS A 764 -1.75 21.39 13.01
N ASN A 765 -1.89 20.17 13.56
CA ASN A 765 -3.15 19.53 13.91
C ASN A 765 -4.13 19.33 12.72
N VAL A 766 -3.64 19.32 11.47
CA VAL A 766 -4.50 19.17 10.26
C VAL A 766 -3.99 18.12 9.29
N THR A 767 -2.68 18.05 9.03
CA THR A 767 -2.11 17.10 8.06
C THR A 767 -1.23 16.11 8.80
N THR A 768 -1.49 14.81 8.67
CA THR A 768 -0.62 13.78 9.26
C THR A 768 0.06 13.03 8.13
N LEU A 769 1.39 13.06 8.14
CA LEU A 769 2.23 12.22 7.30
C LEU A 769 2.47 10.91 8.05
N PHE A 770 2.22 9.77 7.42
CA PHE A 770 2.50 8.46 8.00
C PHE A 770 3.64 7.79 7.23
N ALA A 771 4.36 6.90 7.90
CA ALA A 771 5.34 6.01 7.29
C ALA A 771 4.99 4.55 7.62
N GLY A 772 4.93 3.71 6.59
CA GLY A 772 4.58 2.30 6.73
C GLY A 772 4.14 1.65 5.42
N SER A 773 3.66 0.41 5.51
CA SER A 773 3.05 -0.33 4.40
C SER A 773 1.52 -0.23 4.36
N LEU A 774 0.93 0.64 5.19
CA LEU A 774 -0.52 0.74 5.38
C LEU A 774 -1.27 1.18 4.13
N MET A 775 -2.24 0.37 3.70
CA MET A 775 -3.18 0.66 2.62
C MET A 775 -4.62 0.74 3.16
N SER A 776 -5.46 1.56 2.54
CA SER A 776 -6.90 1.62 2.82
C SER A 776 -7.70 0.90 1.73
N GLY A 777 -8.45 -0.15 2.09
CA GLY A 777 -9.35 -0.87 1.17
C GLY A 777 -10.67 -0.15 0.86
N GLY A 778 -10.95 0.96 1.54
CA GLY A 778 -12.24 1.63 1.53
C GLY A 778 -13.16 1.16 2.66
N LEU A 779 -14.47 1.40 2.50
CA LEU A 779 -15.49 1.00 3.47
C LEU A 779 -15.46 -0.52 3.69
N LEU A 780 -15.27 -0.96 4.94
CA LEU A 780 -15.29 -2.36 5.34
C LEU A 780 -16.72 -2.91 5.24
N THR A 781 -17.01 -3.68 4.18
CA THR A 781 -18.31 -4.33 3.99
C THR A 781 -18.18 -5.46 2.97
N ARG A 782 -18.82 -6.61 3.26
CA ARG A 782 -18.62 -7.86 2.53
C ARG A 782 -19.68 -8.09 1.48
N GLY A 783 -19.28 -8.15 0.22
CA GLY A 783 -20.08 -8.62 -0.91
C GLY A 783 -21.31 -7.79 -1.30
N ALA A 784 -21.81 -6.85 -0.48
CA ALA A 784 -22.92 -5.98 -0.86
C ALA A 784 -22.87 -4.61 -0.16
N VAL A 785 -23.10 -3.53 -0.91
CA VAL A 785 -23.05 -2.14 -0.41
C VAL A 785 -24.13 -1.28 -1.08
N ALA A 786 -24.75 -0.35 -0.35
CA ALA A 786 -25.70 0.60 -0.92
C ALA A 786 -24.97 1.82 -1.53
N LEU A 787 -25.44 2.29 -2.68
CA LEU A 787 -24.97 3.51 -3.34
C LEU A 787 -25.97 4.64 -3.08
N THR A 788 -25.50 5.76 -2.55
CA THR A 788 -26.32 6.86 -2.03
C THR A 788 -25.90 8.22 -2.59
N ASP A 789 -26.81 9.17 -2.60
CA ASP A 789 -26.70 10.47 -3.31
C ASP A 789 -27.42 11.59 -2.52
N ASN A 790 -27.44 11.48 -1.19
CA ASN A 790 -28.17 12.40 -0.29
C ASN A 790 -27.35 13.65 0.11
N LYS A 791 -26.01 13.55 0.10
CA LYS A 791 -25.06 14.63 0.41
C LYS A 791 -23.92 14.68 -0.64
N GLY A 792 -24.24 14.34 -1.88
CA GLY A 792 -23.26 13.86 -2.86
C GLY A 792 -23.17 12.33 -2.85
N LEU A 793 -22.42 11.79 -3.81
CA LEU A 793 -22.31 10.35 -4.04
C LEU A 793 -21.44 9.67 -2.95
N GLY A 794 -21.97 8.61 -2.33
CA GLY A 794 -21.29 7.87 -1.28
C GLY A 794 -21.78 6.45 -1.09
N LEU A 795 -20.99 5.63 -0.40
CA LEU A 795 -21.28 4.23 -0.11
C LEU A 795 -21.79 4.08 1.34
N GLN A 796 -22.78 3.22 1.55
CA GLN A 796 -23.31 2.90 2.88
C GLN A 796 -23.34 1.38 3.06
N PRO A 797 -22.78 0.83 4.16
CA PRO A 797 -22.77 -0.61 4.39
C PRO A 797 -24.19 -1.11 4.67
N LEU A 798 -24.52 -2.29 4.14
CA LEU A 798 -25.74 -2.98 4.55
C LEU A 798 -25.52 -3.61 5.93
N PRO A 799 -26.50 -3.56 6.86
CA PRO A 799 -26.34 -4.09 8.22
C PRO A 799 -26.46 -5.62 8.24
N VAL A 800 -25.48 -6.32 7.63
CA VAL A 800 -25.41 -7.77 7.50
C VAL A 800 -23.97 -8.26 7.59
N ASN A 801 -23.74 -9.35 8.33
CA ASN A 801 -22.45 -10.01 8.42
C ASN A 801 -22.44 -11.22 7.46
N ILE A 802 -21.82 -11.04 6.30
CA ILE A 802 -21.65 -12.06 5.25
C ILE A 802 -20.27 -12.72 5.40
N GLN A 803 -20.21 -14.03 5.18
CA GLN A 803 -19.03 -14.89 5.29
C GLN A 803 -18.92 -15.80 4.06
N SER A 804 -17.69 -16.08 3.63
CA SER A 804 -17.40 -17.07 2.59
C SER A 804 -17.56 -18.49 3.12
N ILE A 805 -18.10 -19.39 2.30
CA ILE A 805 -18.12 -20.83 2.57
C ILE A 805 -16.86 -21.43 1.95
N GLU A 806 -15.94 -21.96 2.76
CA GLU A 806 -14.77 -22.68 2.24
C GLU A 806 -15.20 -24.05 1.67
N ALA A 807 -14.84 -24.31 0.42
CA ALA A 807 -15.14 -25.57 -0.25
C ALA A 807 -14.22 -26.69 0.25
N SER A 808 -14.81 -27.73 0.85
CA SER A 808 -14.06 -28.93 1.24
C SER A 808 -13.56 -29.72 0.01
N SER A 809 -12.38 -30.34 0.16
CA SER A 809 -11.53 -30.81 -0.95
C SER A 809 -12.08 -31.97 -1.81
N SER A 810 -13.27 -32.51 -1.52
CA SER A 810 -13.83 -33.67 -2.22
C SER A 810 -14.72 -33.35 -3.43
N LEU A 811 -15.10 -32.08 -3.65
CA LEU A 811 -16.05 -31.67 -4.70
C LEU A 811 -15.42 -30.88 -5.86
N GLN A 812 -14.11 -31.01 -6.11
CA GLN A 812 -13.40 -30.20 -7.11
C GLN A 812 -13.72 -30.49 -8.59
N LYS A 813 -14.47 -31.55 -8.93
CA LYS A 813 -14.72 -31.92 -10.35
C LYS A 813 -15.77 -31.09 -11.10
N PRO A 814 -16.91 -30.65 -10.51
CA PRO A 814 -17.88 -29.81 -11.22
C PRO A 814 -17.51 -28.32 -11.23
N LEU A 815 -16.76 -27.84 -10.24
CA LEU A 815 -16.36 -26.41 -10.14
C LEU A 815 -15.19 -26.02 -11.06
N ALA A 816 -14.52 -26.96 -11.72
CA ALA A 816 -13.37 -26.68 -12.59
C ALA A 816 -13.70 -25.77 -13.80
N ALA A 817 -14.98 -25.59 -14.14
CA ALA A 817 -15.45 -24.67 -15.18
C ALA A 817 -15.77 -23.25 -14.65
N LEU A 818 -15.70 -23.01 -13.33
CA LEU A 818 -16.10 -21.77 -12.65
C LEU A 818 -15.00 -21.30 -11.69
N GLN A 819 -13.88 -20.83 -12.25
CA GLN A 819 -12.96 -19.97 -11.52
C GLN A 819 -13.65 -18.63 -11.21
N ASP A 820 -13.41 -18.06 -10.03
CA ASP A 820 -13.98 -16.78 -9.55
C ASP A 820 -15.54 -16.71 -9.55
N VAL A 821 -16.22 -17.65 -8.88
CA VAL A 821 -17.64 -17.46 -8.50
C VAL A 821 -17.75 -16.36 -7.43
N PRO A 822 -18.52 -15.29 -7.65
CA PRO A 822 -18.67 -14.20 -6.68
C PRO A 822 -19.48 -14.61 -5.44
N ILE A 823 -19.10 -14.10 -4.26
CA ILE A 823 -19.73 -14.41 -2.97
C ILE A 823 -21.22 -14.03 -2.99
N VAL A 824 -21.53 -12.76 -3.30
CA VAL A 824 -22.89 -12.30 -3.58
C VAL A 824 -22.98 -12.01 -5.08
N THR A 825 -23.83 -12.73 -5.79
CA THR A 825 -23.93 -12.63 -7.26
C THR A 825 -24.91 -11.55 -7.69
N THR A 826 -26.07 -11.46 -7.04
CA THR A 826 -27.20 -10.61 -7.45
C THR A 826 -28.06 -10.17 -6.26
N GLY A 827 -28.86 -9.12 -6.44
CA GLY A 827 -29.77 -8.59 -5.42
C GLY A 827 -31.08 -8.04 -5.98
N LEU A 828 -32.11 -7.98 -5.15
CA LEU A 828 -33.43 -7.38 -5.48
C LEU A 828 -34.01 -6.59 -4.31
N PHE A 829 -34.73 -5.52 -4.61
CA PHE A 829 -35.59 -4.83 -3.65
C PHE A 829 -37.06 -5.25 -3.85
N TYR A 830 -37.78 -5.50 -2.76
CA TYR A 830 -39.19 -5.85 -2.77
C TYR A 830 -39.95 -5.01 -1.74
N ASN A 831 -40.90 -4.21 -2.21
CA ASN A 831 -41.64 -3.22 -1.41
C ASN A 831 -43.15 -3.38 -1.65
N ARG A 832 -43.70 -4.52 -1.20
CA ARG A 832 -45.10 -4.93 -1.40
C ARG A 832 -45.61 -5.73 -0.20
N SER A 833 -46.93 -5.86 -0.10
CA SER A 833 -47.60 -6.68 0.92
C SER A 833 -47.15 -6.41 2.37
N GLY A 834 -46.85 -5.13 2.67
CA GLY A 834 -46.42 -4.67 4.00
C GLY A 834 -44.95 -4.90 4.35
N ARG A 835 -44.15 -5.46 3.43
CA ARG A 835 -42.71 -5.73 3.65
C ARG A 835 -41.83 -4.78 2.85
N ASN A 836 -40.64 -4.54 3.37
CA ASN A 836 -39.60 -3.77 2.71
C ASN A 836 -38.30 -4.59 2.69
N LEU A 837 -38.22 -5.57 1.80
CA LEU A 837 -37.11 -6.52 1.74
C LEU A 837 -35.98 -6.01 0.83
N THR A 838 -34.75 -6.15 1.31
CA THR A 838 -33.55 -6.26 0.47
C THR A 838 -33.18 -7.74 0.42
N ILE A 839 -33.14 -8.32 -0.77
CA ILE A 839 -32.90 -9.74 -1.01
C ILE A 839 -31.53 -9.89 -1.67
N LEU A 840 -30.65 -10.73 -1.13
CA LEU A 840 -29.31 -10.98 -1.65
C LEU A 840 -29.12 -12.47 -1.93
N ALA A 841 -28.50 -12.81 -3.07
CA ALA A 841 -28.32 -14.19 -3.50
C ALA A 841 -26.91 -14.45 -4.07
N GLY A 842 -26.35 -15.64 -3.81
CA GLY A 842 -25.01 -16.01 -4.22
C GLY A 842 -24.58 -17.37 -3.68
N HIS A 843 -23.32 -17.47 -3.25
CA HIS A 843 -22.76 -18.59 -2.52
C HIS A 843 -22.03 -18.07 -1.27
N PHE A 844 -22.75 -18.02 -0.14
CA PHE A 844 -22.29 -17.37 1.10
C PHE A 844 -23.07 -17.87 2.31
N SER A 845 -22.49 -17.69 3.50
CA SER A 845 -23.22 -17.79 4.77
C SER A 845 -23.33 -16.42 5.42
N ALA A 846 -24.32 -16.22 6.29
CA ALA A 846 -24.54 -14.97 7.00
C ALA A 846 -25.19 -15.20 8.37
N LYS A 847 -25.00 -14.27 9.30
CA LYS A 847 -25.67 -14.30 10.61
C LYS A 847 -27.06 -13.66 10.52
N GLY A 848 -28.09 -14.45 10.84
CA GLY A 848 -29.49 -14.02 10.95
C GLY A 848 -29.94 -13.68 12.38
N GLU A 849 -31.25 -13.52 12.57
CA GLU A 849 -31.86 -13.40 13.90
C GLU A 849 -31.41 -14.55 14.84
N ASN A 850 -31.10 -14.23 16.10
CA ASN A 850 -30.63 -15.17 17.13
C ASN A 850 -29.35 -15.97 16.74
N ASP A 851 -28.42 -15.36 16.00
CA ASP A 851 -27.18 -15.99 15.51
C ASP A 851 -27.40 -17.20 14.56
N ALA A 852 -28.62 -17.38 14.03
CA ALA A 852 -28.93 -18.46 13.10
C ALA A 852 -28.20 -18.29 11.76
N THR A 853 -27.57 -19.35 11.24
CA THR A 853 -26.89 -19.31 9.95
C THR A 853 -27.87 -19.28 8.78
N VAL A 854 -27.81 -18.22 7.98
CA VAL A 854 -28.49 -18.07 6.68
C VAL A 854 -27.51 -18.45 5.58
N ASN A 855 -27.91 -19.26 4.59
CA ASN A 855 -27.05 -19.69 3.49
C ASN A 855 -27.66 -19.31 2.13
N ASN A 856 -26.82 -18.77 1.24
CA ASN A 856 -27.00 -18.58 -0.21
C ASN A 856 -28.14 -17.65 -0.68
N LEU A 857 -29.26 -17.55 0.04
CA LEU A 857 -30.37 -16.62 -0.22
C LEU A 857 -30.84 -15.97 1.10
N LEU A 858 -30.70 -14.64 1.17
CA LEU A 858 -30.91 -13.84 2.38
C LEU A 858 -31.99 -12.78 2.16
N PHE A 859 -32.84 -12.59 3.18
CA PHE A 859 -33.87 -11.56 3.23
C PHE A 859 -33.62 -10.62 4.43
N MET A 860 -33.37 -9.34 4.14
CA MET A 860 -33.25 -8.27 5.14
C MET A 860 -34.54 -7.44 5.14
N ASP A 861 -35.30 -7.44 6.22
CA ASP A 861 -36.63 -6.82 6.31
C ASP A 861 -36.57 -5.44 6.99
N GLY A 862 -36.52 -4.39 6.18
CA GLY A 862 -36.47 -2.99 6.63
C GLY A 862 -37.73 -2.53 7.37
N SER A 863 -38.87 -3.22 7.27
CA SER A 863 -40.05 -2.90 8.11
C SER A 863 -39.97 -3.54 9.50
N ARG A 864 -39.04 -4.48 9.72
CA ARG A 864 -38.75 -5.15 11.00
C ARG A 864 -37.35 -4.84 11.52
N ASN A 865 -36.97 -3.56 11.50
CA ASN A 865 -35.66 -3.08 11.98
C ASN A 865 -34.45 -3.77 11.32
N ASN A 866 -34.53 -3.96 9.99
CA ASN A 866 -33.54 -4.65 9.16
C ASN A 866 -33.29 -6.13 9.56
N SER A 867 -34.31 -6.84 10.06
CA SER A 867 -34.08 -8.21 10.52
C SER A 867 -33.72 -9.18 9.39
N ILE A 868 -32.74 -10.04 9.67
CA ILE A 868 -32.14 -10.95 8.69
C ILE A 868 -32.73 -12.35 8.85
N THR A 869 -33.28 -12.88 7.77
CA THR A 869 -33.86 -14.22 7.68
C THR A 869 -33.36 -14.94 6.42
N GLY A 870 -33.40 -16.26 6.44
CA GLY A 870 -33.07 -17.12 5.30
C GLY A 870 -34.29 -17.90 4.82
N THR A 871 -34.11 -18.75 3.81
CA THR A 871 -35.18 -19.58 3.26
C THR A 871 -35.61 -20.74 4.17
N GLY A 872 -34.77 -21.16 5.10
CA GLY A 872 -34.95 -22.37 5.91
C GLY A 872 -34.41 -23.63 5.22
N SER A 873 -34.61 -24.80 5.86
CA SER A 873 -34.12 -26.08 5.35
C SER A 873 -34.81 -26.50 4.04
N GLY A 874 -34.05 -27.12 3.13
CA GLY A 874 -34.56 -27.68 1.87
C GLY A 874 -33.70 -27.41 0.65
N ILE A 875 -32.76 -26.48 0.72
CA ILE A 875 -31.74 -26.22 -0.32
C ILE A 875 -30.36 -26.58 0.23
N ASP A 876 -29.53 -27.23 -0.59
CA ASP A 876 -28.20 -27.67 -0.21
C ASP A 876 -27.27 -26.45 -0.04
N THR A 877 -26.42 -26.48 1.00
CA THR A 877 -25.46 -25.39 1.28
C THR A 877 -24.42 -25.20 0.18
N ALA A 878 -24.15 -26.24 -0.62
CA ALA A 878 -23.29 -26.17 -1.80
C ALA A 878 -23.93 -25.44 -3.01
N SER A 879 -25.22 -25.09 -2.94
CA SER A 879 -25.90 -24.37 -4.02
C SER A 879 -25.31 -22.96 -4.25
N THR A 880 -25.38 -22.49 -5.49
CA THR A 880 -25.02 -21.12 -5.88
C THR A 880 -26.19 -20.49 -6.63
N PHE A 881 -26.75 -19.40 -6.09
CA PHE A 881 -27.73 -18.60 -6.81
C PHE A 881 -27.05 -17.58 -7.73
N LEU A 882 -27.52 -17.49 -8.97
CA LEU A 882 -26.99 -16.62 -10.03
C LEU A 882 -27.98 -15.54 -10.45
N THR A 883 -29.28 -15.79 -10.31
CA THR A 883 -30.34 -14.89 -10.78
C THR A 883 -31.58 -14.98 -9.89
N MET A 884 -32.33 -13.88 -9.84
CA MET A 884 -33.63 -13.81 -9.17
C MET A 884 -34.64 -13.03 -10.02
N GLY A 885 -35.91 -13.33 -9.84
CA GLY A 885 -37.01 -12.50 -10.33
C GLY A 885 -38.29 -12.80 -9.54
N PHE A 886 -39.13 -11.79 -9.30
CA PHE A 886 -40.41 -11.97 -8.61
C PHE A 886 -41.61 -11.64 -9.50
N GLN A 887 -42.71 -12.37 -9.29
CA GLN A 887 -43.99 -12.15 -9.94
C GLN A 887 -45.10 -12.14 -8.88
N GLY A 888 -45.80 -11.01 -8.76
CA GLY A 888 -46.63 -10.75 -7.58
C GLY A 888 -45.79 -10.79 -6.31
N ASP A 889 -46.12 -11.73 -5.43
CA ASP A 889 -45.44 -12.00 -4.14
C ASP A 889 -44.63 -13.31 -4.19
N SER A 890 -44.50 -13.93 -5.38
CA SER A 890 -43.69 -15.14 -5.59
C SER A 890 -42.28 -14.76 -6.05
N LEU A 891 -41.25 -15.10 -5.26
CA LEU A 891 -39.85 -15.04 -5.68
C LEU A 891 -39.46 -16.34 -6.37
N PHE A 892 -38.78 -16.21 -7.51
CA PHE A 892 -38.08 -17.28 -8.20
C PHE A 892 -36.58 -17.00 -8.12
N ALA A 893 -35.83 -17.94 -7.56
CA ALA A 893 -34.38 -17.85 -7.45
C ALA A 893 -33.74 -19.06 -8.16
N GLY A 894 -32.74 -18.79 -9.00
CA GLY A 894 -32.12 -19.80 -9.85
C GLY A 894 -30.60 -19.67 -9.93
N GLY A 895 -29.96 -20.75 -10.36
CA GLY A 895 -28.52 -20.88 -10.45
C GLY A 895 -28.10 -22.33 -10.62
N ILE A 896 -27.03 -22.72 -9.92
CA ILE A 896 -26.66 -24.12 -9.69
C ILE A 896 -27.23 -24.49 -8.32
N VAL A 897 -28.50 -24.85 -8.31
CA VAL A 897 -29.31 -25.01 -7.08
C VAL A 897 -29.82 -26.43 -6.98
N THR A 898 -29.53 -27.10 -5.87
CA THR A 898 -30.00 -28.47 -5.56
C THR A 898 -30.64 -28.53 -4.18
N GLY A 899 -31.51 -29.51 -3.97
CA GLY A 899 -32.12 -29.77 -2.67
C GLY A 899 -33.45 -30.51 -2.76
N SER A 900 -34.20 -30.56 -1.66
CA SER A 900 -35.54 -31.14 -1.60
C SER A 900 -36.45 -30.32 -0.68
N VAL A 901 -37.56 -29.85 -1.23
CA VAL A 901 -38.54 -28.99 -0.56
C VAL A 901 -39.90 -29.68 -0.59
N SER A 902 -40.47 -29.97 0.59
CA SER A 902 -41.77 -30.65 0.73
C SER A 902 -41.91 -31.94 -0.09
N GLY A 903 -40.81 -32.69 -0.24
CA GLY A 903 -40.76 -33.93 -1.04
C GLY A 903 -40.57 -33.74 -2.55
N SER A 904 -40.49 -32.50 -3.04
CA SER A 904 -40.15 -32.18 -4.43
C SER A 904 -38.65 -31.96 -4.57
N ASN A 905 -38.02 -32.65 -5.52
CA ASN A 905 -36.60 -32.45 -5.84
C ASN A 905 -36.39 -31.09 -6.52
N ILE A 906 -35.36 -30.35 -6.10
CA ILE A 906 -35.00 -29.04 -6.65
C ILE A 906 -33.80 -29.20 -7.57
N SER A 907 -33.90 -28.66 -8.78
CA SER A 907 -32.82 -28.59 -9.76
C SER A 907 -32.90 -27.25 -10.51
N GLY A 908 -31.91 -26.39 -10.32
CA GLY A 908 -31.71 -25.11 -10.99
C GLY A 908 -32.64 -23.96 -10.59
N LEU A 909 -33.86 -24.22 -10.11
CA LEU A 909 -34.87 -23.21 -9.77
C LEU A 909 -35.67 -23.56 -8.50
N VAL A 910 -35.87 -22.59 -7.61
CA VAL A 910 -36.78 -22.70 -6.45
C VAL A 910 -37.78 -21.54 -6.41
N ALA A 911 -38.99 -21.79 -5.90
CA ALA A 911 -40.04 -20.79 -5.70
C ALA A 911 -40.36 -20.56 -4.21
N TYR A 912 -40.46 -19.29 -3.82
CA TYR A 912 -40.61 -18.85 -2.43
C TYR A 912 -41.72 -17.79 -2.30
N ASP A 913 -42.52 -17.86 -1.24
CA ASP A 913 -43.61 -16.93 -0.95
C ASP A 913 -43.10 -15.77 -0.06
N LEU A 914 -42.98 -14.57 -0.63
CA LEU A 914 -42.50 -13.38 0.08
C LEU A 914 -43.54 -12.80 1.04
N GLN A 915 -44.82 -13.15 0.92
CA GLN A 915 -45.84 -12.71 1.87
C GLN A 915 -45.73 -13.53 3.16
N ARG A 916 -45.68 -14.86 3.03
CA ARG A 916 -45.62 -15.82 4.14
C ARG A 916 -44.22 -16.04 4.71
N MET A 917 -43.17 -15.79 3.92
CA MET A 917 -41.77 -16.15 4.23
C MET A 917 -41.59 -17.66 4.40
N GLU A 918 -42.08 -18.43 3.41
CA GLU A 918 -41.93 -19.88 3.33
C GLU A 918 -41.74 -20.34 1.88
N TYR A 919 -41.18 -21.54 1.67
CA TYR A 919 -41.18 -22.15 0.34
C TYR A 919 -42.61 -22.41 -0.14
N GLN A 920 -42.87 -22.23 -1.43
CA GLN A 920 -44.19 -22.54 -1.99
C GLN A 920 -44.51 -24.03 -1.86
N ALA A 921 -45.71 -24.34 -1.37
CA ALA A 921 -46.18 -25.73 -1.16
C ALA A 921 -46.23 -26.58 -2.43
N ARG A 922 -46.20 -25.94 -3.62
CA ARG A 922 -45.97 -26.59 -4.92
C ARG A 922 -44.79 -25.91 -5.57
N GLN A 923 -43.67 -26.63 -5.66
CA GLN A 923 -42.48 -26.17 -6.36
C GLN A 923 -42.62 -26.38 -7.88
N PRO A 924 -41.91 -25.59 -8.71
CA PRO A 924 -41.75 -25.88 -10.12
C PRO A 924 -41.12 -27.27 -10.32
N ALA A 925 -41.51 -27.98 -11.37
CA ALA A 925 -40.85 -29.24 -11.73
C ALA A 925 -39.35 -29.03 -11.99
N ALA A 926 -38.53 -30.00 -11.60
CA ALA A 926 -37.08 -29.97 -11.72
C ALA A 926 -36.62 -29.82 -13.18
N LEU A 927 -35.59 -29.01 -13.40
CA LEU A 927 -34.88 -28.88 -14.66
C LEU A 927 -33.90 -30.05 -14.85
N GLU A 928 -33.67 -30.44 -16.11
CA GLU A 928 -32.95 -31.65 -16.53
C GLU A 928 -32.07 -31.36 -17.75
N GLY A 929 -30.97 -32.12 -17.95
CA GLY A 929 -30.13 -32.08 -19.15
C GLY A 929 -28.82 -32.86 -18.99
N ASP A 930 -28.04 -33.01 -20.07
CA ASP A 930 -26.76 -33.71 -20.09
C ASP A 930 -25.63 -32.91 -19.40
N GLY A 931 -25.71 -32.79 -18.07
CA GLY A 931 -24.69 -32.15 -17.23
C GLY A 931 -25.29 -31.43 -16.02
N ASN A 932 -24.53 -30.49 -15.46
CA ASN A 932 -25.05 -29.60 -14.43
C ASN A 932 -26.05 -28.62 -15.05
N VAL A 933 -27.28 -28.62 -14.53
CA VAL A 933 -28.28 -27.59 -14.81
C VAL A 933 -27.81 -26.25 -14.26
N VAL A 934 -27.90 -25.20 -15.08
CA VAL A 934 -27.61 -23.83 -14.68
C VAL A 934 -28.76 -22.93 -15.12
N VAL A 935 -29.40 -22.22 -14.17
CA VAL A 935 -30.30 -21.10 -14.50
C VAL A 935 -29.52 -19.79 -14.38
N SER A 936 -29.33 -19.11 -15.50
CA SER A 936 -28.54 -17.87 -15.60
C SER A 936 -29.41 -16.61 -15.54
N SER A 937 -30.68 -16.71 -15.97
CA SER A 937 -31.55 -15.54 -16.05
C SER A 937 -33.02 -15.88 -15.84
N ILE A 938 -33.71 -15.12 -14.97
CA ILE A 938 -35.15 -15.19 -14.73
C ILE A 938 -35.78 -13.84 -15.12
N ALA A 939 -36.75 -13.88 -16.04
CA ALA A 939 -37.38 -12.69 -16.62
C ALA A 939 -38.92 -12.75 -16.54
N PRO A 940 -39.53 -12.25 -15.44
CA PRO A 940 -40.97 -12.04 -15.35
C PRO A 940 -41.47 -11.11 -16.47
N ARG A 941 -42.55 -11.50 -17.16
CA ARG A 941 -43.08 -10.78 -18.32
C ARG A 941 -43.90 -9.54 -17.88
N PRO A 942 -43.60 -8.33 -18.40
CA PRO A 942 -44.39 -7.14 -18.10
C PRO A 942 -45.88 -7.32 -18.45
N GLU A 943 -46.77 -6.77 -17.61
CA GLU A 943 -48.25 -6.87 -17.77
C GLU A 943 -48.81 -8.31 -17.83
N SER A 944 -48.04 -9.33 -17.42
CA SER A 944 -48.47 -10.74 -17.39
C SER A 944 -48.12 -11.40 -16.05
N THR A 945 -48.58 -12.64 -15.86
CA THR A 945 -48.18 -13.55 -14.77
C THR A 945 -47.11 -14.56 -15.19
N ASP A 946 -46.77 -14.61 -16.48
CA ASP A 946 -45.79 -15.54 -17.04
C ASP A 946 -44.35 -15.22 -16.59
N VAL A 947 -43.55 -16.24 -16.29
CA VAL A 947 -42.14 -16.10 -15.88
C VAL A 947 -41.25 -16.91 -16.83
N TYR A 948 -40.30 -16.25 -17.48
CA TYR A 948 -39.40 -16.88 -18.45
C TYR A 948 -38.08 -17.20 -17.75
N VAL A 949 -37.62 -18.44 -17.90
CA VAL A 949 -36.42 -18.98 -17.25
C VAL A 949 -35.44 -19.40 -18.35
N GLY A 950 -34.20 -18.92 -18.26
CA GLY A 950 -33.16 -19.14 -19.25
C GLY A 950 -31.85 -19.64 -18.63
N GLY A 951 -31.10 -20.44 -19.38
CA GLY A 951 -29.84 -21.01 -18.92
C GLY A 951 -29.34 -22.18 -19.78
N GLN A 952 -28.73 -23.14 -19.10
CA GLN A 952 -28.25 -24.41 -19.64
C GLN A 952 -29.06 -25.56 -19.02
N PHE A 953 -30.07 -26.01 -19.76
CA PHE A 953 -30.93 -27.17 -19.48
C PHE A 953 -31.66 -27.58 -20.76
N GLU A 954 -32.21 -28.80 -20.79
CA GLU A 954 -32.81 -29.43 -21.98
C GLU A 954 -34.30 -29.78 -21.80
N SER A 955 -34.69 -30.23 -20.62
CA SER A 955 -36.08 -30.56 -20.28
C SER A 955 -36.47 -30.09 -18.88
N VAL A 956 -37.78 -30.10 -18.60
CA VAL A 956 -38.35 -29.77 -17.30
C VAL A 956 -39.42 -30.79 -16.94
N GLY A 957 -39.16 -31.66 -15.97
CA GLY A 957 -40.04 -32.78 -15.63
C GLY A 957 -40.48 -33.60 -16.84
N GLY A 958 -39.55 -33.90 -17.76
CA GLY A 958 -39.84 -34.60 -19.02
C GLY A 958 -40.45 -33.77 -20.17
N LEU A 959 -40.74 -32.48 -20.00
CA LEU A 959 -41.12 -31.58 -21.10
C LEU A 959 -39.87 -31.08 -21.84
N PRO A 960 -39.66 -31.35 -23.14
CA PRO A 960 -38.53 -30.83 -23.90
C PRO A 960 -38.59 -29.30 -24.02
N CYS A 961 -37.67 -28.59 -23.36
CA CYS A 961 -37.67 -27.14 -23.23
C CYS A 961 -36.23 -26.56 -23.21
N PRO A 962 -35.42 -26.79 -24.25
CA PRO A 962 -34.01 -26.44 -24.22
C PRO A 962 -33.77 -24.93 -24.13
N ALA A 963 -32.80 -24.54 -23.30
CA ALA A 963 -32.29 -23.19 -23.06
C ALA A 963 -33.26 -22.14 -22.50
N VAL A 964 -34.53 -22.11 -22.91
CA VAL A 964 -35.55 -21.13 -22.46
C VAL A 964 -36.92 -21.79 -22.30
N CYS A 965 -37.53 -21.65 -21.12
CA CYS A 965 -38.85 -22.16 -20.82
C CYS A 965 -39.75 -21.12 -20.13
N ASN A 966 -41.07 -21.20 -20.35
CA ASN A 966 -42.05 -20.31 -19.72
C ASN A 966 -42.80 -21.06 -18.62
N TYR A 967 -42.68 -20.56 -17.39
CA TYR A 967 -43.37 -21.05 -16.22
C TYR A 967 -44.61 -20.18 -15.92
N GLN A 968 -45.73 -20.85 -15.65
CA GLN A 968 -46.99 -20.20 -15.29
C GLN A 968 -47.33 -20.49 -13.82
N PRO A 969 -47.07 -19.55 -12.88
CA PRO A 969 -47.18 -19.80 -11.44
C PRO A 969 -48.59 -20.18 -10.97
N ALA A 970 -49.63 -19.62 -11.60
CA ALA A 970 -51.01 -19.86 -11.21
C ALA A 970 -51.48 -21.31 -11.47
N SER A 971 -50.94 -21.97 -12.49
CA SER A 971 -51.25 -23.36 -12.85
C SER A 971 -50.17 -24.37 -12.44
N ASN A 972 -49.00 -23.90 -11.99
CA ASN A 972 -47.77 -24.69 -11.83
C ASN A 972 -47.44 -25.51 -13.09
N GLN A 973 -47.50 -24.87 -14.26
CA GLN A 973 -47.25 -25.52 -15.56
C GLN A 973 -46.09 -24.85 -16.30
N TRP A 974 -45.29 -25.68 -16.96
CA TRP A 974 -44.25 -25.28 -17.89
C TRP A 974 -44.77 -25.36 -19.32
N THR A 975 -44.34 -24.41 -20.16
CA THR A 975 -44.66 -24.34 -21.59
C THR A 975 -43.41 -24.01 -22.39
N ARG A 976 -43.26 -24.67 -23.55
CA ARG A 976 -42.14 -24.41 -24.45
C ARG A 976 -42.26 -23.04 -25.11
N VAL A 977 -41.18 -22.26 -25.07
CA VAL A 977 -41.11 -20.92 -25.67
C VAL A 977 -40.76 -21.05 -27.14
N GLY A 978 -41.78 -21.09 -28.00
CA GLY A 978 -41.62 -21.28 -29.44
C GLY A 978 -40.93 -22.59 -29.81
N ASN A 979 -40.33 -22.64 -31.00
CA ASN A 979 -39.48 -23.74 -31.46
C ASN A 979 -38.14 -23.19 -31.96
N GLY A 980 -37.07 -23.97 -31.78
CA GLY A 980 -35.80 -23.77 -32.49
C GLY A 980 -34.67 -23.09 -31.73
N ILE A 981 -34.83 -22.68 -30.46
CA ILE A 981 -33.69 -22.25 -29.62
C ILE A 981 -33.05 -23.46 -28.90
N GLN A 982 -31.73 -23.56 -28.90
CA GLN A 982 -30.94 -24.59 -28.21
C GLN A 982 -29.53 -24.07 -27.87
N GLY A 983 -28.98 -24.40 -26.70
CA GLY A 983 -27.63 -23.99 -26.27
C GLY A 983 -27.63 -23.39 -24.88
N ASN A 984 -26.73 -22.44 -24.61
CA ASN A 984 -26.63 -21.74 -23.33
C ASN A 984 -27.10 -20.28 -23.47
N VAL A 985 -28.16 -19.91 -22.76
CA VAL A 985 -28.59 -18.52 -22.60
C VAL A 985 -27.95 -17.92 -21.36
N SER A 986 -27.48 -16.68 -21.45
CA SER A 986 -26.87 -15.95 -20.34
C SER A 986 -27.76 -14.81 -19.83
N VAL A 987 -28.52 -14.15 -20.71
CA VAL A 987 -29.39 -13.03 -20.33
C VAL A 987 -30.75 -13.09 -21.04
N LEU A 988 -31.83 -12.92 -20.26
CA LEU A 988 -33.19 -12.67 -20.73
C LEU A 988 -33.59 -11.22 -20.36
N LYS A 989 -33.93 -10.37 -21.33
CA LYS A 989 -34.31 -8.97 -21.08
C LYS A 989 -35.56 -8.56 -21.88
N TRP A 990 -36.69 -8.37 -21.19
CA TRP A 990 -37.90 -7.82 -21.81
C TRP A 990 -37.68 -6.36 -22.21
N ALA A 991 -37.86 -6.08 -23.51
CA ALA A 991 -37.84 -4.73 -24.09
C ALA A 991 -39.21 -4.04 -24.03
N ASN A 992 -40.28 -4.83 -23.98
CA ASN A 992 -41.64 -4.42 -23.65
C ASN A 992 -42.43 -5.69 -23.30
N LYS A 993 -43.76 -5.66 -23.22
CA LYS A 993 -44.56 -6.85 -22.91
C LYS A 993 -44.63 -7.89 -24.04
N ASP A 994 -44.24 -7.52 -25.26
CA ASP A 994 -44.38 -8.36 -26.45
C ASP A 994 -43.03 -8.83 -27.02
N LYS A 995 -41.94 -8.09 -26.76
CA LYS A 995 -40.59 -8.40 -27.25
C LYS A 995 -39.61 -8.72 -26.12
N LEU A 996 -39.08 -9.93 -26.12
CA LEU A 996 -37.99 -10.41 -25.27
C LEU A 996 -36.68 -10.43 -26.07
N ILE A 997 -35.61 -9.85 -25.54
CA ILE A 997 -34.24 -9.96 -26.09
C ILE A 997 -33.50 -11.05 -25.30
N VAL A 998 -32.76 -11.90 -26.02
CA VAL A 998 -32.04 -13.05 -25.46
C VAL A 998 -30.60 -13.04 -25.94
N ALA A 999 -29.67 -13.23 -25.01
CA ALA A 999 -28.22 -13.19 -25.26
C ALA A 999 -27.49 -14.38 -24.61
N GLY A 1000 -26.41 -14.85 -25.24
CA GLY A 1000 -25.64 -16.02 -24.79
C GLY A 1000 -24.81 -16.65 -25.90
N ASN A 1001 -24.77 -17.98 -25.95
CA ASN A 1001 -24.19 -18.78 -27.02
C ASN A 1001 -25.13 -19.95 -27.36
N PHE A 1002 -25.93 -19.78 -28.42
CA PHE A 1002 -27.00 -20.71 -28.77
C PHE A 1002 -27.22 -20.77 -30.29
N THR A 1003 -28.13 -21.63 -30.71
CA THR A 1003 -28.67 -21.66 -32.08
C THR A 1003 -30.12 -21.22 -32.08
N VAL A 1004 -30.57 -20.59 -33.17
CA VAL A 1004 -31.98 -20.32 -33.47
C VAL A 1004 -32.28 -20.89 -34.85
N ALA A 1005 -33.23 -21.83 -34.92
CA ALA A 1005 -33.56 -22.57 -36.14
C ALA A 1005 -32.31 -23.18 -36.83
N ASN A 1006 -31.43 -23.77 -36.00
CA ASN A 1006 -30.12 -24.36 -36.36
C ASN A 1006 -29.04 -23.36 -36.84
N ASN A 1007 -29.30 -22.05 -36.89
CA ASN A 1007 -28.27 -21.05 -37.14
C ASN A 1007 -27.63 -20.61 -35.82
N GLN A 1008 -26.30 -20.66 -35.73
CA GLN A 1008 -25.57 -20.19 -34.55
C GLN A 1008 -25.67 -18.65 -34.42
N THR A 1009 -26.01 -18.18 -33.23
CA THR A 1009 -26.09 -16.74 -32.91
C THR A 1009 -25.82 -16.48 -31.43
N THR A 1010 -25.37 -15.27 -31.11
CA THR A 1010 -25.21 -14.80 -29.73
C THR A 1010 -26.37 -13.92 -29.27
N LEU A 1011 -27.25 -13.50 -30.20
CA LEU A 1011 -28.39 -12.63 -29.96
C LEU A 1011 -29.64 -13.06 -30.76
N ALA A 1012 -30.78 -13.03 -30.10
CA ALA A 1012 -32.08 -13.25 -30.70
C ALA A 1012 -33.18 -12.44 -30.00
N THR A 1013 -34.34 -12.35 -30.65
CA THR A 1013 -35.56 -11.82 -30.07
C THR A 1013 -36.70 -12.82 -30.16
N PHE A 1014 -37.50 -12.90 -29.11
CA PHE A 1014 -38.75 -13.65 -29.07
C PHE A 1014 -39.92 -12.67 -29.06
N ASP A 1015 -40.87 -12.87 -29.97
CA ASP A 1015 -42.13 -12.17 -30.02
C ASP A 1015 -43.21 -13.02 -29.34
N ALA A 1016 -43.74 -12.52 -28.23
CA ALA A 1016 -44.72 -13.22 -27.40
C ALA A 1016 -46.14 -13.23 -27.99
N THR A 1017 -46.42 -12.42 -29.02
CA THR A 1017 -47.69 -12.40 -29.76
C THR A 1017 -47.72 -13.48 -30.84
N THR A 1018 -46.65 -13.59 -31.62
CA THR A 1018 -46.51 -14.60 -32.68
C THR A 1018 -45.91 -15.93 -32.17
N ARG A 1019 -45.33 -15.92 -30.96
CA ARG A 1019 -44.56 -17.02 -30.34
C ARG A 1019 -43.39 -17.51 -31.19
N ALA A 1020 -42.79 -16.59 -31.95
CA ALA A 1020 -41.70 -16.87 -32.87
C ALA A 1020 -40.35 -16.32 -32.36
N TRP A 1021 -39.27 -17.00 -32.73
CA TRP A 1021 -37.89 -16.55 -32.54
C TRP A 1021 -37.35 -15.94 -33.83
N SER A 1022 -36.53 -14.90 -33.70
CA SER A 1022 -35.74 -14.33 -34.80
C SER A 1022 -34.33 -14.00 -34.31
N SER A 1023 -33.30 -14.28 -35.12
CA SER A 1023 -31.95 -13.74 -34.91
C SER A 1023 -31.95 -12.22 -35.05
N ILE A 1024 -31.01 -11.53 -34.40
CA ILE A 1024 -30.74 -10.11 -34.69
C ILE A 1024 -29.69 -10.04 -35.79
N ASP A 1025 -30.07 -9.51 -36.95
CA ASP A 1025 -29.18 -9.41 -38.12
C ASP A 1025 -27.96 -8.53 -37.83
N GLY A 1026 -26.81 -8.89 -38.42
CA GLY A 1026 -25.55 -8.18 -38.25
C GLY A 1026 -24.77 -8.47 -36.96
N ALA A 1027 -25.30 -9.32 -36.06
CA ALA A 1027 -24.55 -9.76 -34.87
C ALA A 1027 -23.38 -10.69 -35.25
N THR A 1028 -23.63 -11.62 -36.17
CA THR A 1028 -22.66 -12.63 -36.65
C THR A 1028 -21.47 -11.97 -37.33
N GLY A 1029 -20.26 -12.24 -36.83
CA GLY A 1029 -19.01 -11.66 -37.35
C GLY A 1029 -18.62 -10.30 -36.74
N VAL A 1030 -19.52 -9.61 -36.04
CA VAL A 1030 -19.20 -8.38 -35.29
C VAL A 1030 -19.02 -8.66 -33.79
N ILE A 1031 -19.84 -9.56 -33.23
CA ILE A 1031 -19.70 -10.01 -31.84
C ILE A 1031 -18.72 -11.19 -31.80
N PRO A 1032 -17.55 -11.08 -31.15
CA PRO A 1032 -16.44 -12.04 -31.31
C PRO A 1032 -16.50 -13.24 -30.33
N GLY A 1033 -17.55 -13.36 -29.53
CA GLY A 1033 -17.73 -14.46 -28.57
C GLY A 1033 -19.07 -14.40 -27.82
N PRO A 1034 -19.30 -15.28 -26.84
CA PRO A 1034 -20.54 -15.32 -26.06
C PRO A 1034 -20.85 -13.99 -25.36
N VAL A 1035 -22.12 -13.57 -25.39
CA VAL A 1035 -22.58 -12.38 -24.66
C VAL A 1035 -22.96 -12.79 -23.23
N THR A 1036 -22.27 -12.23 -22.24
CA THR A 1036 -22.52 -12.50 -20.81
C THR A 1036 -23.34 -11.42 -20.12
N ALA A 1037 -23.32 -10.18 -20.61
CA ALA A 1037 -24.07 -9.06 -20.04
C ALA A 1037 -24.79 -8.24 -21.12
N LEU A 1038 -26.00 -7.76 -20.81
CA LEU A 1038 -26.83 -6.93 -21.70
C LEU A 1038 -27.53 -5.80 -20.93
N GLY A 1039 -27.29 -4.56 -21.35
CA GLY A 1039 -27.86 -3.34 -20.76
C GLY A 1039 -28.70 -2.56 -21.76
N LEU A 1040 -29.97 -2.31 -21.47
CA LEU A 1040 -30.82 -1.49 -22.33
C LEU A 1040 -30.39 -0.01 -22.23
N ALA A 1041 -30.14 0.63 -23.37
CA ALA A 1041 -29.94 2.08 -23.45
C ALA A 1041 -31.28 2.83 -23.61
N ARG A 1042 -32.31 2.16 -24.13
CA ARG A 1042 -33.69 2.66 -24.19
C ARG A 1042 -34.68 1.63 -23.69
N GLU A 1043 -35.71 2.11 -22.99
CA GLU A 1043 -36.75 1.29 -22.35
C GLU A 1043 -37.39 0.31 -23.34
N ASP A 1044 -37.59 0.71 -24.59
CA ASP A 1044 -38.22 -0.06 -25.68
C ASP A 1044 -37.32 -1.13 -26.34
N GLY A 1045 -36.07 -1.26 -25.90
CA GLY A 1045 -35.06 -2.15 -26.49
C GLY A 1045 -34.71 -1.83 -27.95
N SER A 1046 -34.96 -0.60 -28.41
CA SER A 1046 -34.47 -0.11 -29.72
C SER A 1046 -32.95 0.06 -29.74
N ARG A 1047 -32.35 0.33 -28.57
CA ARG A 1047 -30.91 0.52 -28.39
C ARG A 1047 -30.45 -0.20 -27.12
N PHE A 1048 -29.33 -0.91 -27.21
CA PHE A 1048 -28.78 -1.67 -26.09
C PHE A 1048 -27.28 -1.90 -26.25
N TRP A 1049 -26.64 -2.22 -25.13
CA TRP A 1049 -25.24 -2.61 -25.02
C TRP A 1049 -25.14 -4.10 -24.74
N VAL A 1050 -24.10 -4.74 -25.27
CA VAL A 1050 -23.70 -6.12 -24.96
C VAL A 1050 -22.22 -6.20 -24.65
N ALA A 1051 -21.87 -7.08 -23.72
CA ALA A 1051 -20.48 -7.36 -23.34
C ALA A 1051 -20.24 -8.87 -23.15
N GLY A 1052 -18.97 -9.27 -23.23
CA GLY A 1052 -18.53 -10.65 -23.07
C GLY A 1052 -17.04 -10.81 -23.29
N LYS A 1053 -16.59 -12.05 -23.51
CA LYS A 1053 -15.21 -12.39 -23.92
C LYS A 1053 -15.18 -13.03 -25.31
N SER A 1054 -14.22 -12.63 -26.13
CA SER A 1054 -13.89 -13.29 -27.40
C SER A 1054 -13.21 -14.64 -27.16
N SER A 1055 -13.10 -15.43 -28.23
CA SER A 1055 -12.40 -16.72 -28.23
C SER A 1055 -10.91 -16.65 -27.89
N ASP A 1056 -10.26 -15.48 -28.02
CA ASP A 1056 -8.85 -15.25 -27.65
C ASP A 1056 -8.67 -14.69 -26.22
N GLY A 1057 -9.76 -14.69 -25.43
CA GLY A 1057 -9.82 -14.23 -24.05
C GLY A 1057 -10.11 -12.73 -23.88
N SER A 1058 -10.01 -11.93 -24.93
CA SER A 1058 -10.15 -10.47 -24.84
C SER A 1058 -11.59 -10.04 -24.48
N PRO A 1059 -11.78 -9.07 -23.58
CA PRO A 1059 -13.10 -8.51 -23.30
C PRO A 1059 -13.61 -7.69 -24.51
N PHE A 1060 -14.92 -7.72 -24.74
CA PHE A 1060 -15.56 -6.85 -25.75
C PHE A 1060 -16.73 -6.07 -25.17
N LEU A 1061 -16.96 -4.88 -25.74
CA LEU A 1061 -18.13 -4.04 -25.51
C LEU A 1061 -18.66 -3.55 -26.86
N VAL A 1062 -19.94 -3.81 -27.13
CA VAL A 1062 -20.59 -3.50 -28.42
C VAL A 1062 -21.94 -2.84 -28.17
N PHE A 1063 -22.21 -1.76 -28.92
CA PHE A 1063 -23.48 -1.04 -28.90
C PHE A 1063 -24.33 -1.38 -30.13
N TYR A 1064 -25.64 -1.58 -29.94
CA TYR A 1064 -26.61 -1.69 -31.03
C TYR A 1064 -27.41 -0.40 -31.16
N ASP A 1065 -27.31 0.28 -32.30
CA ASP A 1065 -27.88 1.62 -32.52
C ASP A 1065 -29.37 1.64 -32.92
N GLY A 1066 -29.93 0.44 -33.17
CA GLY A 1066 -31.24 0.20 -33.76
C GLY A 1066 -31.18 -0.49 -35.12
N SER A 1067 -30.04 -0.45 -35.79
CA SER A 1067 -29.82 -0.96 -37.16
C SER A 1067 -28.51 -1.73 -37.35
N LYS A 1068 -27.46 -1.40 -36.59
CA LYS A 1068 -26.13 -2.00 -36.70
C LYS A 1068 -25.44 -2.07 -35.34
N PHE A 1069 -24.43 -2.93 -35.28
CA PHE A 1069 -23.52 -3.06 -34.14
C PHE A 1069 -22.28 -2.17 -34.32
N LEU A 1070 -21.88 -1.50 -33.24
CA LEU A 1070 -20.72 -0.60 -33.16
C LEU A 1070 -19.81 -1.08 -32.02
N VAL A 1071 -18.57 -1.45 -32.35
CA VAL A 1071 -17.58 -1.95 -31.38
C VAL A 1071 -16.83 -0.78 -30.76
N SER A 1072 -16.71 -0.74 -29.43
CA SER A 1072 -16.07 0.39 -28.71
C SER A 1072 -14.53 0.39 -28.71
N GLY A 1073 -13.89 -0.55 -29.41
CA GLY A 1073 -12.45 -0.74 -29.39
C GLY A 1073 -11.95 -1.50 -28.15
N SER A 1074 -10.63 -1.53 -27.96
CA SER A 1074 -10.01 -2.11 -26.76
C SER A 1074 -10.02 -1.10 -25.62
N LEU A 1075 -10.91 -1.30 -24.64
CA LEU A 1075 -11.05 -0.46 -23.45
C LEU A 1075 -10.39 -1.09 -22.20
N PHE A 1076 -10.00 -2.36 -22.29
CA PHE A 1076 -9.65 -3.22 -21.16
C PHE A 1076 -8.59 -4.24 -21.57
N GLU A 1077 -7.71 -4.60 -20.64
CA GLU A 1077 -6.71 -5.67 -20.82
C GLU A 1077 -7.35 -7.06 -20.81
N LYS A 1078 -6.68 -8.06 -21.41
CA LYS A 1078 -7.21 -9.42 -21.65
C LYS A 1078 -7.71 -10.16 -20.41
N GLN A 1079 -7.09 -9.92 -19.27
CA GLN A 1079 -7.46 -10.55 -18.00
C GLN A 1079 -8.83 -10.05 -17.46
N SER A 1080 -9.36 -8.94 -17.97
CA SER A 1080 -10.61 -8.33 -17.50
C SER A 1080 -11.84 -9.21 -17.79
N THR A 1081 -12.76 -9.31 -16.85
CA THR A 1081 -14.08 -9.96 -17.01
C THR A 1081 -15.18 -8.98 -16.66
N ILE A 1082 -16.07 -8.71 -17.63
CA ILE A 1082 -17.27 -7.88 -17.44
C ILE A 1082 -18.42 -8.78 -16.97
N TYR A 1083 -18.97 -8.49 -15.79
CA TYR A 1083 -20.08 -9.23 -15.19
C TYR A 1083 -21.42 -8.51 -15.39
N GLY A 1084 -21.42 -7.17 -15.39
CA GLY A 1084 -22.64 -6.37 -15.54
C GLY A 1084 -22.43 -5.07 -16.31
N ILE A 1085 -23.48 -4.61 -16.99
CA ILE A 1085 -23.52 -3.33 -17.69
C ILE A 1085 -24.90 -2.67 -17.51
N GLN A 1086 -24.92 -1.39 -17.13
CA GLN A 1086 -26.16 -0.63 -16.91
C GLN A 1086 -25.98 0.83 -17.33
N VAL A 1087 -26.94 1.35 -18.11
CA VAL A 1087 -26.99 2.78 -18.41
C VAL A 1087 -27.60 3.53 -17.23
N LEU A 1088 -26.90 4.56 -16.76
CA LEU A 1088 -27.27 5.45 -15.66
C LEU A 1088 -27.47 6.88 -16.18
N GLY A 1089 -28.30 7.66 -15.49
CA GLY A 1089 -28.53 9.06 -15.84
C GLY A 1089 -27.44 9.95 -15.26
N VAL A 1090 -27.17 11.08 -15.92
CA VAL A 1090 -26.36 12.17 -15.34
C VAL A 1090 -27.14 13.48 -15.30
N ARG A 1091 -27.01 14.21 -14.19
CA ARG A 1091 -27.61 15.54 -14.00
C ARG A 1091 -26.94 16.60 -14.88
N LYS A 1092 -25.64 16.43 -15.13
CA LYS A 1092 -24.83 17.31 -15.98
C LYS A 1092 -24.49 16.61 -17.29
N ASN A 1093 -25.04 17.12 -18.40
CA ASN A 1093 -24.80 16.57 -19.73
C ASN A 1093 -23.30 16.57 -20.11
N HIS A 1094 -22.84 15.53 -20.80
CA HIS A 1094 -21.55 15.49 -21.49
C HIS A 1094 -21.70 15.84 -22.99
N LEU A 1095 -20.61 15.72 -23.75
CA LEU A 1095 -20.63 15.89 -25.21
C LEU A 1095 -21.49 14.80 -25.88
N GLU A 1096 -22.15 15.16 -26.97
CA GLU A 1096 -22.98 14.22 -27.75
C GLU A 1096 -22.10 13.17 -28.43
N THR A 1097 -22.46 11.89 -28.30
CA THR A 1097 -21.75 10.76 -28.93
C THR A 1097 -22.70 9.95 -29.80
N THR A 1098 -22.16 9.06 -30.64
CA THR A 1098 -22.98 8.16 -31.47
C THR A 1098 -23.55 6.97 -30.69
N THR A 1099 -23.06 6.71 -29.48
CA THR A 1099 -23.36 5.50 -28.68
C THR A 1099 -24.14 5.76 -27.41
N LEU A 1100 -24.05 6.96 -26.83
CA LEU A 1100 -24.81 7.40 -25.65
C LEU A 1100 -25.43 8.78 -25.89
N ASP A 1101 -26.71 8.94 -25.53
CA ASP A 1101 -27.34 10.26 -25.48
C ASP A 1101 -26.64 11.08 -24.37
N LYS A 1102 -26.61 12.41 -24.49
CA LYS A 1102 -25.79 13.33 -23.66
C LYS A 1102 -26.04 13.29 -22.13
N ASP A 1103 -27.15 12.68 -21.71
CA ASP A 1103 -27.63 12.52 -20.34
C ASP A 1103 -27.45 11.10 -19.80
N GLN A 1104 -26.69 10.25 -20.50
CA GLN A 1104 -26.52 8.82 -20.23
C GLN A 1104 -25.05 8.40 -20.15
N VAL A 1105 -24.65 7.78 -19.05
CA VAL A 1105 -23.35 7.09 -18.93
C VAL A 1105 -23.56 5.60 -18.75
N LEU A 1106 -22.64 4.78 -19.26
CA LEU A 1106 -22.65 3.33 -19.07
C LEU A 1106 -21.78 2.97 -17.87
N PHE A 1107 -22.39 2.43 -16.81
CA PHE A 1107 -21.68 1.74 -15.75
C PHE A 1107 -21.35 0.31 -16.20
N ILE A 1108 -20.09 -0.09 -15.99
CA ILE A 1108 -19.55 -1.41 -16.30
C ILE A 1108 -18.99 -1.97 -14.99
N SER A 1109 -19.48 -3.14 -14.57
CA SER A 1109 -19.03 -3.84 -13.36
C SER A 1109 -18.27 -5.12 -13.71
N GLY A 1110 -17.22 -5.41 -12.94
CA GLY A 1110 -16.57 -6.71 -13.00
C GLY A 1110 -15.23 -6.80 -12.27
N LYS A 1111 -14.32 -7.56 -12.90
CA LYS A 1111 -12.89 -7.60 -12.61
C LYS A 1111 -12.23 -6.90 -13.78
N LEU A 1112 -11.96 -5.60 -13.68
CA LEU A 1112 -11.59 -4.75 -14.82
C LEU A 1112 -10.12 -4.34 -14.69
N GLU A 1113 -9.34 -4.51 -15.75
CA GLU A 1113 -7.96 -4.09 -15.82
C GLU A 1113 -7.86 -3.03 -16.91
N ILE A 1114 -7.77 -1.78 -16.48
CA ILE A 1114 -7.89 -0.60 -17.33
C ILE A 1114 -6.49 -0.16 -17.75
N PRO A 1115 -6.20 -0.01 -19.06
CA PRO A 1115 -4.89 0.43 -19.54
C PRO A 1115 -4.40 1.69 -18.84
N VAL A 1116 -3.10 1.73 -18.52
CA VAL A 1116 -2.45 2.73 -17.64
C VAL A 1116 -2.94 2.69 -16.18
N PHE A 1117 -4.24 2.70 -15.90
CA PHE A 1117 -4.75 2.82 -14.54
C PHE A 1117 -4.40 1.61 -13.64
N GLY A 1118 -4.65 0.39 -14.13
CA GLY A 1118 -4.58 -0.85 -13.36
C GLY A 1118 -5.96 -1.43 -13.01
N SER A 1119 -6.04 -2.13 -11.89
CA SER A 1119 -7.25 -2.87 -11.48
C SER A 1119 -8.37 -1.96 -10.96
N ALA A 1120 -9.60 -2.24 -11.39
CA ALA A 1120 -10.83 -1.61 -10.91
C ALA A 1120 -11.97 -2.63 -10.87
N SER A 1121 -12.95 -2.41 -10.00
CA SER A 1121 -14.12 -3.29 -9.88
C SER A 1121 -15.35 -2.71 -10.60
N GLY A 1122 -15.35 -1.41 -10.89
CA GLY A 1122 -16.36 -0.76 -11.73
C GLY A 1122 -15.86 0.53 -12.38
N ALA A 1123 -16.37 0.82 -13.57
CA ALA A 1123 -16.00 1.98 -14.37
C ALA A 1123 -17.22 2.63 -15.04
N LEU A 1124 -17.11 3.93 -15.34
CA LEU A 1124 -18.10 4.70 -16.08
C LEU A 1124 -17.56 5.04 -17.48
N TYR A 1125 -18.36 4.76 -18.51
CA TYR A 1125 -18.04 5.07 -19.91
C TYR A 1125 -19.04 6.07 -20.47
N ASN A 1126 -18.56 7.20 -20.99
CA ASN A 1126 -19.39 8.29 -21.55
C ASN A 1126 -19.54 8.25 -23.08
N GLY A 1127 -19.03 7.19 -23.73
CA GLY A 1127 -19.01 7.04 -25.19
C GLY A 1127 -17.67 7.41 -25.85
N THR A 1128 -16.75 8.04 -25.11
CA THR A 1128 -15.37 8.34 -25.57
C THR A 1128 -14.29 8.02 -24.54
N THR A 1129 -14.59 8.22 -23.26
CA THR A 1129 -13.66 8.08 -22.13
C THR A 1129 -14.19 7.03 -21.17
N LEU A 1130 -13.32 6.13 -20.72
CA LEU A 1130 -13.56 5.21 -19.63
C LEU A 1130 -12.90 5.77 -18.37
N THR A 1131 -13.68 5.98 -17.31
CA THR A 1131 -13.19 6.51 -16.02
C THR A 1131 -13.39 5.43 -14.95
N PRO A 1132 -12.35 5.05 -14.18
CA PRO A 1132 -12.50 4.20 -13.00
C PRO A 1132 -13.49 4.82 -12.02
N PHE A 1133 -14.28 4.00 -11.33
CA PHE A 1133 -15.38 4.51 -10.49
C PHE A 1133 -15.47 3.79 -9.15
N VAL A 1134 -15.36 2.46 -9.14
CA VAL A 1134 -15.37 1.63 -7.93
C VAL A 1134 -14.09 0.82 -7.85
N LEU A 1135 -13.42 0.92 -6.70
CA LEU A 1135 -12.29 0.09 -6.30
C LEU A 1135 -12.74 -0.82 -5.17
N SER A 1136 -12.32 -2.07 -5.15
CA SER A 1136 -12.60 -2.97 -4.04
C SER A 1136 -11.45 -3.92 -3.80
N THR A 1137 -11.32 -4.40 -2.56
CA THR A 1137 -10.24 -5.29 -2.12
C THR A 1137 -10.81 -6.47 -1.33
N LYS A 1138 -10.12 -7.61 -1.40
CA LYS A 1138 -10.33 -8.79 -0.58
C LYS A 1138 -9.45 -8.72 0.68
N GLY A 1139 -9.72 -9.58 1.66
CA GLY A 1139 -8.98 -9.62 2.94
C GLY A 1139 -7.50 -10.00 2.85
N ASP A 1140 -7.06 -10.55 1.71
CA ASP A 1140 -5.66 -10.83 1.35
C ASP A 1140 -4.97 -9.65 0.62
N GLY A 1141 -5.66 -8.52 0.48
CA GLY A 1141 -5.19 -7.35 -0.27
C GLY A 1141 -5.37 -7.42 -1.79
N GLN A 1142 -5.86 -8.55 -2.33
CA GLN A 1142 -6.08 -8.69 -3.78
C GLN A 1142 -7.28 -7.86 -4.26
N PRO A 1143 -7.33 -7.45 -5.54
CA PRO A 1143 -8.49 -6.76 -6.10
C PRO A 1143 -9.79 -7.58 -5.99
N GLY A 1144 -10.85 -6.91 -5.54
CA GLY A 1144 -12.21 -7.44 -5.47
C GLY A 1144 -12.99 -7.30 -6.78
N ILE A 1145 -14.16 -7.93 -6.83
CA ILE A 1145 -15.03 -8.01 -8.00
C ILE A 1145 -16.39 -7.42 -7.65
N VAL A 1146 -16.93 -6.52 -8.48
CA VAL A 1146 -18.35 -6.12 -8.41
C VAL A 1146 -19.11 -6.79 -9.55
N THR A 1147 -20.22 -7.47 -9.26
CA THR A 1147 -21.00 -8.22 -10.26
C THR A 1147 -22.06 -7.35 -10.89
N GLU A 1148 -22.97 -6.82 -10.07
CA GLU A 1148 -24.20 -6.18 -10.49
C GLU A 1148 -24.40 -4.86 -9.72
N LEU A 1149 -24.93 -3.85 -10.40
CA LEU A 1149 -25.64 -2.73 -9.79
C LEU A 1149 -27.13 -3.03 -9.93
N PHE A 1150 -27.84 -3.20 -8.82
CA PHE A 1150 -29.27 -3.47 -8.81
C PHE A 1150 -30.04 -2.29 -8.22
N SER A 1151 -31.25 -2.05 -8.73
CA SER A 1151 -32.07 -0.90 -8.36
C SER A 1151 -33.54 -1.26 -8.11
N GLU A 1152 -34.19 -0.49 -7.24
CA GLU A 1152 -35.60 -0.70 -6.87
C GLU A 1152 -36.55 -0.42 -8.04
N ASN A 1153 -36.23 0.60 -8.85
CA ASN A 1153 -36.94 0.93 -10.08
C ASN A 1153 -36.06 0.63 -11.31
N ARG A 1154 -36.70 0.28 -12.42
CA ARG A 1154 -36.03 0.15 -13.73
C ARG A 1154 -35.79 1.54 -14.32
N ASN A 1155 -34.72 1.67 -15.10
CA ASN A 1155 -34.42 2.94 -15.76
C ASN A 1155 -35.42 3.23 -16.90
N THR A 1156 -35.83 4.49 -17.05
CA THR A 1156 -36.97 4.90 -17.91
C THR A 1156 -36.55 5.84 -19.06
N PHE A 1157 -35.38 5.58 -19.65
CA PHE A 1157 -34.91 6.31 -20.83
C PHE A 1157 -35.83 6.08 -22.03
N ARG A 1158 -36.76 7.01 -22.21
CA ARG A 1158 -37.67 7.05 -23.34
C ARG A 1158 -37.01 7.77 -24.49
N GLY A 1159 -36.79 7.04 -25.59
CA GLY A 1159 -36.22 7.59 -26.82
C GLY A 1159 -36.97 8.85 -27.25
N GLY A 1160 -36.23 9.93 -27.48
CA GLY A 1160 -36.79 11.24 -27.77
C GLY A 1160 -37.56 11.31 -29.08
N ARG A 1161 -38.84 10.92 -29.07
CA ARG A 1161 -39.84 11.68 -29.84
C ARG A 1161 -39.85 13.07 -29.24
N ARG A 1162 -39.24 14.02 -29.95
CA ARG A 1162 -39.34 15.46 -29.64
C ARG A 1162 -40.80 15.73 -29.26
N PRO A 1163 -41.12 16.18 -28.03
CA PRO A 1163 -42.44 16.71 -27.79
C PRO A 1163 -42.55 17.91 -28.72
N HIS A 1164 -43.41 17.82 -29.75
CA HIS A 1164 -43.73 19.00 -30.55
C HIS A 1164 -44.15 20.07 -29.56
N SER A 1165 -43.39 21.19 -29.55
CA SER A 1165 -43.60 22.26 -28.57
C SER A 1165 -45.09 22.55 -28.50
N ARG A 1166 -45.68 22.46 -27.29
CA ARG A 1166 -47.11 22.71 -27.12
C ARG A 1166 -47.47 24.09 -27.69
N GLY A 1167 -46.55 25.05 -27.63
CA GLY A 1167 -46.65 26.35 -28.30
C GLY A 1167 -46.74 26.29 -29.83
N ILE A 1168 -46.01 25.40 -30.51
CA ILE A 1168 -46.12 25.22 -31.98
C ILE A 1168 -47.44 24.55 -32.35
N VAL A 1169 -47.90 23.56 -31.59
CA VAL A 1169 -49.22 22.94 -31.85
C VAL A 1169 -50.34 23.95 -31.65
N ILE A 1170 -50.27 24.78 -30.59
CA ILE A 1170 -51.19 25.91 -30.36
C ILE A 1170 -51.09 26.94 -31.50
N LEU A 1171 -49.88 27.31 -31.95
CA LEU A 1171 -49.67 28.25 -33.05
C LEU A 1171 -50.28 27.75 -34.36
N VAL A 1172 -50.03 26.49 -34.74
CA VAL A 1172 -50.60 25.88 -35.96
C VAL A 1172 -52.12 25.79 -35.86
N SER A 1173 -52.65 25.42 -34.69
CA SER A 1173 -54.10 25.36 -34.45
C SER A 1173 -54.74 26.75 -34.52
N PHE A 1174 -54.08 27.77 -33.99
CA PHE A 1174 -54.50 29.17 -34.05
C PHE A 1174 -54.46 29.70 -35.49
N CYS A 1175 -53.40 29.43 -36.25
CA CYS A 1175 -53.30 29.80 -37.67
C CYS A 1175 -54.38 29.10 -38.52
N ILE A 1176 -54.68 27.82 -38.27
CA ILE A 1176 -55.77 27.11 -38.95
C ILE A 1176 -57.13 27.71 -38.56
N ALA A 1177 -57.37 28.01 -37.28
CA ALA A 1177 -58.60 28.65 -36.83
C ALA A 1177 -58.80 30.04 -37.46
N LEU A 1178 -57.76 30.88 -37.48
CA LEU A 1178 -57.77 32.19 -38.15
C LEU A 1178 -57.99 32.05 -39.66
N GLY A 1179 -57.35 31.07 -40.30
CA GLY A 1179 -57.56 30.74 -41.70
C GLY A 1179 -59.01 30.38 -41.98
N CYS A 1180 -59.61 29.48 -41.20
CA CYS A 1180 -61.02 29.09 -41.32
C CYS A 1180 -61.97 30.27 -41.09
N VAL A 1181 -61.75 31.11 -40.07
CA VAL A 1181 -62.56 32.31 -39.83
C VAL A 1181 -62.45 33.28 -41.00
N PHE A 1182 -61.25 33.53 -41.52
CA PHE A 1182 -61.04 34.39 -42.67
C PHE A 1182 -61.73 33.83 -43.93
N LEU A 1183 -61.70 32.51 -44.14
CA LEU A 1183 -62.37 31.84 -45.25
C LEU A 1183 -63.90 31.93 -45.14
N ILE A 1184 -64.46 31.77 -43.94
CA ILE A 1184 -65.90 31.98 -43.66
C ILE A 1184 -66.31 33.44 -43.91
N VAL A 1185 -65.51 34.42 -43.46
CA VAL A 1185 -65.76 35.85 -43.71
C VAL A 1185 -65.63 36.17 -45.21
N LEU A 1186 -64.65 35.61 -45.91
CA LEU A 1186 -64.47 35.80 -47.34
C LEU A 1186 -65.65 35.22 -48.14
N ILE A 1187 -66.10 34.00 -47.80
CA ILE A 1187 -67.31 33.39 -48.35
C ILE A 1187 -68.53 34.26 -48.04
N GLY A 1188 -68.66 34.77 -46.81
CA GLY A 1188 -69.73 35.70 -46.42
C GLY A 1188 -69.74 37.00 -47.23
N ILE A 1189 -68.57 37.60 -47.49
CA ILE A 1189 -68.41 38.79 -48.33
C ILE A 1189 -68.74 38.48 -49.79
N ILE A 1190 -68.29 37.33 -50.31
CA ILE A 1190 -68.59 36.87 -51.68
C ILE A 1190 -70.10 36.64 -51.84
N LEU A 1191 -70.74 35.93 -50.89
CA LEU A 1191 -72.19 35.71 -50.87
C LEU A 1191 -72.98 37.02 -50.76
N ASN A 1192 -72.57 37.94 -49.90
CA ASN A 1192 -73.18 39.28 -49.77
C ASN A 1192 -72.98 40.10 -51.07
N ARG A 1193 -71.83 40.00 -51.73
CA ARG A 1193 -71.55 40.66 -53.01
C ARG A 1193 -72.31 40.03 -54.19
N ILE A 1194 -72.63 38.74 -54.12
CA ILE A 1194 -73.52 38.04 -55.07
C ILE A 1194 -75.00 38.41 -54.78
N GLN A 1195 -75.42 38.46 -53.52
CA GLN A 1195 -76.76 38.93 -53.13
C GLN A 1195 -76.98 40.39 -53.55
N ARG A 1196 -76.04 41.31 -53.26
CA ARG A 1196 -76.08 42.71 -53.70
C ARG A 1196 -75.94 42.91 -55.22
N ARG A 1197 -75.55 41.88 -55.98
CA ARG A 1197 -75.65 41.89 -57.46
C ARG A 1197 -76.99 41.36 -57.97
N ARG A 1198 -77.72 40.57 -57.18
CA ARG A 1198 -79.05 40.03 -57.52
C ARG A 1198 -80.20 40.89 -56.99
N GLN A 1199 -79.98 41.62 -55.90
CA GLN A 1199 -80.91 42.59 -55.33
C GLN A 1199 -80.46 43.99 -55.76
N GLY A 1200 -81.19 44.54 -56.73
CA GLY A 1200 -80.89 45.84 -57.33
C GLY A 1200 -80.93 47.01 -56.35
N TYR A 1201 -80.35 48.12 -56.76
CA TYR A 1201 -80.18 49.33 -55.96
C TYR A 1201 -81.54 49.91 -55.50
N VAL A 1202 -81.84 49.81 -54.20
CA VAL A 1202 -83.03 50.45 -53.59
C VAL A 1202 -82.60 51.74 -52.91
N VAL A 1203 -83.25 52.84 -53.30
CA VAL A 1203 -82.99 54.20 -52.79
C VAL A 1203 -83.50 54.35 -51.35
N VAL A 1204 -82.72 55.03 -50.50
CA VAL A 1204 -83.08 55.33 -49.10
C VAL A 1204 -84.30 56.25 -49.03
N PRO A 1205 -85.40 55.85 -48.36
CA PRO A 1205 -86.48 56.77 -48.03
C PRO A 1205 -86.07 57.70 -46.87
N ARG A 1206 -86.28 59.01 -47.04
CA ARG A 1206 -86.29 59.98 -45.94
C ARG A 1206 -87.73 60.17 -45.47
N GLY A 1207 -87.94 60.26 -44.15
CA GLY A 1207 -89.25 60.49 -43.51
C GLY A 1207 -89.53 59.44 -42.44
N THR A 1208 -89.22 59.69 -41.16
CA THR A 1208 -90.12 60.32 -40.17
C THR A 1208 -91.39 59.52 -39.87
N ASP A 1209 -91.35 58.65 -38.86
CA ASP A 1209 -92.35 58.68 -37.79
C ASP A 1209 -91.83 58.08 -36.47
N ARG A 1210 -92.59 58.32 -35.40
CA ARG A 1210 -92.36 57.98 -33.98
C ARG A 1210 -92.38 56.44 -33.77
N ARG A 1211 -91.85 55.85 -32.68
CA ARG A 1211 -91.87 56.25 -31.26
C ARG A 1211 -90.68 55.67 -30.46
N PRO A 1212 -90.34 56.22 -29.29
CA PRO A 1212 -89.56 55.53 -28.27
C PRO A 1212 -90.47 54.63 -27.42
N ASP A 1213 -90.00 53.43 -27.04
CA ASP A 1213 -90.32 52.82 -25.73
C ASP A 1213 -89.49 51.55 -25.46
N LEU A 1214 -88.97 51.48 -24.23
CA LEU A 1214 -88.86 50.30 -23.34
C LEU A 1214 -88.11 49.03 -23.86
N GLN A 1215 -87.28 48.34 -23.07
CA GLN A 1215 -87.07 48.41 -21.62
C GLN A 1215 -85.70 47.85 -21.22
N ARG A 1216 -85.20 48.26 -20.04
CA ARG A 1216 -84.09 47.59 -19.35
C ARG A 1216 -84.53 46.22 -18.85
N ILE A 1217 -83.64 45.23 -18.87
CA ILE A 1217 -83.74 44.01 -18.06
C ILE A 1217 -82.59 44.04 -17.04
N PRO A 1218 -82.87 44.15 -15.72
CA PRO A 1218 -81.84 44.14 -14.68
C PRO A 1218 -81.33 42.73 -14.32
N PRO A 1219 -80.26 42.61 -13.51
CA PRO A 1219 -79.48 41.38 -13.35
C PRO A 1219 -79.91 40.54 -12.13
N GLU A 1220 -80.94 39.69 -12.28
CA GLU A 1220 -81.41 38.86 -11.15
C GLU A 1220 -81.90 37.43 -11.52
N HIS A 1221 -81.55 36.92 -12.72
CA HIS A 1221 -82.05 35.62 -13.22
C HIS A 1221 -81.02 34.48 -13.41
N LEU A 1222 -79.79 34.60 -12.91
CA LEU A 1222 -78.74 33.56 -13.07
C LEU A 1222 -77.93 33.21 -11.79
N LEU A 1223 -78.57 33.28 -10.62
CA LEU A 1223 -77.97 32.87 -9.33
C LEU A 1223 -78.92 32.01 -8.47
N ASP A 1224 -79.37 30.85 -8.97
CA ASP A 1224 -80.25 29.96 -8.19
C ASP A 1224 -79.96 28.45 -8.33
N SER A 1225 -78.70 28.03 -8.21
CA SER A 1225 -78.37 26.58 -8.13
C SER A 1225 -77.09 26.19 -7.37
N LEU A 1226 -76.36 27.11 -6.72
CA LEU A 1226 -75.09 26.79 -6.03
C LEU A 1226 -75.03 27.27 -4.56
N ARG A 1227 -75.94 26.76 -3.72
CA ARG A 1227 -75.78 26.73 -2.25
C ARG A 1227 -76.36 25.46 -1.62
N ARG A 1228 -75.54 24.41 -1.41
CA ARG A 1228 -75.69 23.47 -0.27
C ARG A 1228 -74.41 22.67 0.06
N ARG A 1229 -73.72 23.15 1.11
CA ARG A 1229 -73.07 22.44 2.23
C ARG A 1229 -72.62 20.96 2.11
N THR A 1230 -71.30 20.80 2.23
CA THR A 1230 -70.51 19.99 3.22
C THR A 1230 -70.41 18.45 3.21
N SER A 1231 -69.14 18.02 3.40
CA SER A 1231 -68.61 16.85 4.13
C SER A 1231 -68.45 15.51 3.42
N GLY A 1232 -67.25 14.92 3.53
CA GLY A 1232 -67.00 13.48 3.33
C GLY A 1232 -65.76 13.09 2.51
N VAL A 1233 -64.61 12.93 3.18
CA VAL A 1233 -63.55 11.95 2.86
C VAL A 1233 -64.01 10.60 3.47
N PRO A 1234 -63.69 9.35 2.99
CA PRO A 1234 -62.46 8.90 2.30
C PRO A 1234 -62.59 7.95 1.07
N VAL A 1235 -61.43 7.67 0.44
CA VAL A 1235 -60.95 6.40 -0.19
C VAL A 1235 -61.86 5.70 -1.23
N ILE A 1236 -61.40 5.62 -2.48
CA ILE A 1236 -60.47 4.57 -3.01
C ILE A 1236 -59.42 5.28 -3.87
#